data_AF-A0A8J3DSR7-F1
#
_entry.id   AF-A0A8J3DSR7-F1
#
_cell.length_a   1.000
_cell.length_b   1.000
_cell.length_c   1.000
_cell.angle_alpha   90.00
_cell.angle_beta   90.00
_cell.angle_gamma   90.00
#
_symmetry.space_group_name_H-M   'P 1'
#
loop_
_entity.id
_entity.type
_entity.pdbx_description
1 polymer ?
#
loop_
_entity_poly.entity_id
_entity_poly.type
_entity_poly.pdbx_seq_one_letter_code
_entity_poly.pdbx_strand_id
1 'polypeptide(L)'
;MTSTIDVARAPEAAAAPVLECRGIGKEFPGVVALSDVSLEIRAGEIHAFLGQNGAGKSTLVKVLTGVYRATRGEILVDGKSVQLRDPRDAEANGIAIVHQDQPLVAQLDVTRNVFLGQELTLGGGVLDLATMRKQTTVALQQVGASFDADTLVGELSVAQREQAAIAAAIVRKPRILILDEPTASLSDSEAELLFGIVRALRDNGVTIIYISHYLDEVLDLVDRVTVLRDGKLVATLPVAETSRAGIVQMMVGRDIEQLYPKEQVTIGEPLLQVRGLAQGHMLRGVDLDVRRGEIFGIAGLMGAGRSELALSLIGALPRSTGTVTIAGKPSNPRTPRSAKKQGFALIPEDRRHEGLVTDMTVRENLTLPELTRYSRAGIVRGGQERAAAKSLVERLRIQPPHLNQATRNLSGGNQQKIVIGRWLLGDAEVFLFDEPTTGVDVGSKVEIYRQMVELARRGAAVIFISSDFEEIAGMSDRVAVMHKGRINKLFEPGEATAESLLYWASGSGDEAKPASATSRETVADEATSQMPSADAVASPAQVAKPPSVWARWGTIGGMVVVLALIAVLAPQFLALNNIFDVLKQGSVLAFIALGLTVVLIAGGFDMSAGAVSQFATNLAAGTLIAGAGSAAALGLGALTGLVAGAVNAALVLIFGMPAFVATLGVMFVAMGATLLYNGGQALTLANQPGFFFIGQGYVGPVPFVLLLLLATTAVLHFVLKRTQLGLRMYAVGQNLVAAELRGIGRARYATASFMLGGLVLGLAGVILASYSYGASALATGIDFLISALAAAFLGSTLNKAGELNVVGTLIAALFLASLSNGLILIGISSQALPGIQGLVLILSIALGVIHKRGIGQVLIF
;
A
#
# COMPACT_ATOMS: atom_id res chain seq x y z
N MET A 1 -51.14 -42.63 36.89
CA MET A 1 -50.38 -43.07 35.69
C MET A 1 -50.86 -42.23 34.52
N THR A 2 -50.10 -41.22 34.15
CA THR A 2 -50.36 -40.33 33.02
C THR A 2 -49.03 -40.19 32.30
N SER A 3 -48.84 -40.94 31.20
CA SER A 3 -47.62 -40.87 30.40
C SER A 3 -47.77 -39.79 29.33
N THR A 4 -46.98 -38.74 29.46
CA THR A 4 -46.61 -37.80 28.41
C THR A 4 -45.90 -38.53 27.27
N ILE A 5 -46.44 -38.41 26.05
CA ILE A 5 -45.73 -38.83 24.84
C ILE A 5 -44.87 -37.66 24.41
N ASP A 6 -43.56 -37.88 24.49
CA ASP A 6 -42.51 -37.03 23.98
C ASP A 6 -42.57 -37.03 22.44
N VAL A 7 -43.00 -35.92 21.84
CA VAL A 7 -42.91 -35.74 20.39
C VAL A 7 -41.52 -35.20 20.11
N ALA A 8 -40.60 -36.12 19.82
CA ALA A 8 -39.29 -35.79 19.29
C ALA A 8 -39.45 -34.88 18.06
N ARG A 9 -38.96 -33.65 18.14
CA ARG A 9 -38.72 -32.80 16.97
C ARG A 9 -37.78 -33.56 16.03
N ALA A 10 -38.27 -33.86 14.83
CA ALA A 10 -37.41 -34.34 13.75
C ALA A 10 -36.28 -33.33 13.50
N PRO A 11 -35.04 -33.77 13.22
CA PRO A 11 -33.94 -32.87 12.91
C PRO A 11 -34.29 -32.08 11.65
N GLU A 12 -34.15 -30.76 11.77
CA GLU A 12 -34.26 -29.78 10.68
C GLU A 12 -33.42 -30.25 9.49
N ALA A 13 -34.03 -30.42 8.32
CA ALA A 13 -33.37 -30.95 7.14
C ALA A 13 -32.14 -30.09 6.80
N ALA A 14 -30.96 -30.70 6.83
CA ALA A 14 -29.69 -30.01 6.58
C ALA A 14 -29.72 -29.29 5.23
N ALA A 15 -29.52 -27.97 5.24
CA ALA A 15 -29.42 -27.16 4.02
C ALA A 15 -28.36 -27.75 3.07
N ALA A 16 -28.72 -27.87 1.78
CA ALA A 16 -27.82 -28.42 0.77
C ALA A 16 -26.51 -27.61 0.68
N PRO A 17 -25.36 -28.27 0.46
CA PRO A 17 -24.08 -27.58 0.37
C PRO A 17 -23.99 -26.71 -0.89
N VAL A 18 -23.57 -25.46 -0.71
CA VAL A 18 -23.29 -24.53 -1.83
C VAL A 18 -21.91 -24.80 -2.43
N LEU A 19 -20.98 -25.31 -1.61
CA LEU A 19 -19.62 -25.68 -1.99
C LEU A 19 -19.25 -27.02 -1.36
N GLU A 20 -18.74 -27.93 -2.18
CA GLU A 20 -18.15 -29.19 -1.72
C GLU A 20 -16.73 -29.34 -2.29
N CYS A 21 -15.80 -29.71 -1.43
CA CYS A 21 -14.48 -30.19 -1.80
C CYS A 21 -14.43 -31.70 -1.56
N ARG A 22 -13.98 -32.48 -2.54
CA ARG A 22 -13.80 -33.93 -2.41
C ARG A 22 -12.37 -34.32 -2.76
N GLY A 23 -11.63 -34.76 -1.75
CA GLY A 23 -10.26 -35.26 -1.87
C GLY A 23 -9.27 -34.26 -2.46
N ILE A 24 -9.42 -32.97 -2.15
CA ILE A 24 -8.57 -31.92 -2.72
C ILE A 24 -7.12 -32.12 -2.27
N GLY A 25 -6.21 -32.15 -3.25
CA GLY A 25 -4.77 -32.19 -3.01
C GLY A 25 -4.03 -31.14 -3.83
N LYS A 26 -2.98 -30.56 -3.24
CA LYS A 26 -2.12 -29.57 -3.88
C LYS A 26 -0.67 -29.78 -3.49
N GLU A 27 0.16 -30.00 -4.50
CA GLU A 27 1.60 -30.21 -4.34
C GLU A 27 2.37 -29.12 -5.09
N PHE A 28 3.40 -28.59 -4.44
CA PHE A 28 4.40 -27.69 -5.03
C PHE A 28 5.75 -28.41 -5.04
N PRO A 29 6.74 -27.98 -5.86
CA PRO A 29 8.07 -28.57 -5.84
C PRO A 29 8.65 -28.60 -4.42
N GLY A 30 8.81 -29.80 -3.85
CA GLY A 30 9.38 -30.05 -2.53
C GLY A 30 8.42 -29.92 -1.33
N VAL A 31 7.14 -29.56 -1.52
CA VAL A 31 6.17 -29.38 -0.42
C VAL A 31 4.77 -29.87 -0.81
N VAL A 32 4.20 -30.77 0.00
CA VAL A 32 2.77 -31.13 -0.07
C VAL A 32 1.98 -30.11 0.75
N ALA A 33 1.18 -29.27 0.10
CA ALA A 33 0.48 -28.17 0.77
C ALA A 33 -0.96 -28.53 1.18
N LEU A 34 -1.62 -29.42 0.43
CA LEU A 34 -2.91 -30.01 0.80
C LEU A 34 -2.90 -31.50 0.47
N SER A 35 -3.41 -32.32 1.39
CA SER A 35 -3.50 -33.75 1.25
C SER A 35 -4.87 -34.26 1.67
N ASP A 36 -5.72 -34.57 0.66
CA ASP A 36 -7.01 -35.24 0.85
C ASP A 36 -7.98 -34.43 1.72
N VAL A 37 -8.18 -33.16 1.36
CA VAL A 37 -9.10 -32.26 2.05
C VAL A 37 -10.50 -32.42 1.46
N SER A 38 -11.43 -32.92 2.27
CA SER A 38 -12.85 -33.07 1.92
C SER A 38 -13.72 -32.32 2.91
N LEU A 39 -14.47 -31.33 2.45
CA LEU A 39 -15.33 -30.49 3.29
C LEU A 39 -16.57 -30.02 2.53
N GLU A 40 -17.62 -29.69 3.27
CA GLU A 40 -18.86 -29.10 2.76
C GLU A 40 -19.11 -27.74 3.44
N ILE A 41 -19.64 -26.79 2.67
CA ILE A 41 -20.10 -25.50 3.18
C ILE A 41 -21.57 -25.34 2.81
N ARG A 42 -22.41 -25.07 3.80
CA ARG A 42 -23.86 -24.96 3.62
C ARG A 42 -24.24 -23.57 3.10
N ALA A 43 -25.32 -23.51 2.33
CA ALA A 43 -25.82 -22.23 1.84
C ALA A 43 -26.25 -21.33 3.01
N GLY A 44 -25.79 -20.08 3.01
CA GLY A 44 -26.18 -19.05 3.98
C GLY A 44 -25.56 -19.21 5.37
N GLU A 45 -24.50 -20.01 5.53
CA GLU A 45 -23.72 -20.05 6.78
C GLU A 45 -22.49 -19.14 6.70
N ILE A 46 -22.02 -18.67 7.86
CA ILE A 46 -20.67 -18.12 8.03
C ILE A 46 -19.78 -19.28 8.50
N HIS A 47 -18.84 -19.68 7.65
CA HIS A 47 -17.95 -20.80 7.86
C HIS A 47 -16.50 -20.32 8.01
N ALA A 48 -15.82 -20.65 9.10
CA ALA A 48 -14.43 -20.25 9.28
C ALA A 48 -13.41 -21.33 8.97
N PHE A 49 -12.30 -20.94 8.36
CA PHE A 49 -11.12 -21.80 8.19
C PHE A 49 -10.05 -21.44 9.22
N LEU A 50 -9.72 -22.40 10.08
CA LEU A 50 -8.77 -22.26 11.17
C LEU A 50 -7.59 -23.22 11.00
N GLY A 51 -6.48 -22.92 11.66
CA GLY A 51 -5.24 -23.71 11.56
C GLY A 51 -4.01 -22.86 11.78
N GLN A 52 -2.87 -23.49 12.07
CA GLN A 52 -1.58 -22.79 12.16
C GLN A 52 -1.16 -22.16 10.82
N ASN A 53 -0.13 -21.30 10.84
CA ASN A 53 0.48 -20.85 9.60
C ASN A 53 1.12 -22.03 8.89
N GLY A 54 0.86 -22.15 7.58
CA GLY A 54 1.29 -23.31 6.81
C GLY A 54 0.38 -24.53 6.92
N ALA A 55 -0.74 -24.47 7.67
CA ALA A 55 -1.70 -25.57 7.76
C ALA A 55 -2.45 -25.88 6.45
N GLY A 56 -2.36 -25.00 5.44
CA GLY A 56 -3.00 -25.19 4.13
C GLY A 56 -4.18 -24.25 3.85
N LYS A 57 -4.62 -23.41 4.80
CA LYS A 57 -5.76 -22.48 4.64
C LYS A 57 -5.70 -21.63 3.36
N SER A 58 -4.65 -20.82 3.22
CA SER A 58 -4.48 -19.96 2.04
C SER A 58 -4.27 -20.76 0.76
N THR A 59 -3.71 -21.97 0.84
CA THR A 59 -3.61 -22.87 -0.32
C THR A 59 -4.98 -23.35 -0.76
N LEU A 60 -5.84 -23.75 0.18
CA LEU A 60 -7.22 -24.16 -0.09
C LEU A 60 -8.01 -23.00 -0.69
N VAL A 61 -7.90 -21.80 -0.12
CA VAL A 61 -8.54 -20.59 -0.64
C VAL A 61 -8.08 -20.26 -2.06
N LYS A 62 -6.76 -20.35 -2.33
CA LYS A 62 -6.23 -20.16 -3.69
C LYS A 62 -6.70 -21.23 -4.67
N VAL A 63 -7.00 -22.44 -4.20
CA VAL A 63 -7.62 -23.50 -5.02
C VAL A 63 -9.09 -23.17 -5.29
N LEU A 64 -9.84 -22.74 -4.28
CA LEU A 64 -11.26 -22.35 -4.39
C LEU A 64 -11.49 -21.08 -5.22
N THR A 65 -10.46 -20.25 -5.37
CA THR A 65 -10.49 -19.02 -6.18
C THR A 65 -9.81 -19.18 -7.53
N GLY A 66 -9.40 -20.40 -7.92
CA GLY A 66 -8.77 -20.65 -9.22
C GLY A 66 -7.37 -20.05 -9.41
N VAL A 67 -6.78 -19.42 -8.38
CA VAL A 67 -5.39 -18.94 -8.40
C VAL A 67 -4.42 -20.12 -8.53
N TYR A 68 -4.73 -21.24 -7.86
CA TYR A 68 -4.00 -22.49 -7.99
C TYR A 68 -4.92 -23.60 -8.49
N ARG A 69 -4.49 -24.33 -9.51
CA ARG A 69 -5.16 -25.58 -9.88
C ARG A 69 -4.87 -26.67 -8.85
N ALA A 70 -5.91 -27.37 -8.39
CA ALA A 70 -5.76 -28.59 -7.60
C ALA A 70 -4.99 -29.65 -8.39
N THR A 71 -4.11 -30.39 -7.73
CA THR A 71 -3.38 -31.52 -8.33
C THR A 71 -4.26 -32.77 -8.40
N ARG A 72 -5.19 -32.94 -7.45
CA ARG A 72 -6.18 -34.02 -7.39
C ARG A 72 -7.46 -33.56 -6.66
N GLY A 73 -8.52 -34.36 -6.78
CA GLY A 73 -9.83 -34.10 -6.20
C GLY A 73 -10.76 -33.33 -7.13
N GLU A 74 -12.00 -33.11 -6.67
CA GLU A 74 -13.02 -32.34 -7.38
C GLU A 74 -13.66 -31.28 -6.49
N ILE A 75 -14.04 -30.16 -7.09
CA ILE A 75 -14.78 -29.07 -6.45
C ILE A 75 -16.17 -29.06 -7.07
N LEU A 76 -17.21 -29.02 -6.23
CA LEU A 76 -18.58 -28.89 -6.67
C LEU A 76 -19.17 -27.58 -6.15
N VAL A 77 -19.89 -26.86 -7.00
CA VAL A 77 -20.68 -25.68 -6.64
C VAL A 77 -22.13 -25.97 -7.00
N ASP A 78 -23.04 -25.88 -6.01
CA ASP A 78 -24.44 -26.33 -6.13
C ASP A 78 -24.56 -27.77 -6.68
N GLY A 79 -23.71 -28.67 -6.20
CA GLY A 79 -23.66 -30.06 -6.65
C GLY A 79 -23.15 -30.30 -8.08
N LYS A 80 -22.69 -29.25 -8.79
CA LYS A 80 -22.09 -29.37 -10.14
C LYS A 80 -20.58 -29.32 -10.05
N SER A 81 -19.89 -30.31 -10.63
CA SER A 81 -18.43 -30.32 -10.72
C SER A 81 -17.94 -29.13 -11.57
N VAL A 82 -17.02 -28.34 -11.02
CA VAL A 82 -16.46 -27.13 -11.66
C VAL A 82 -14.94 -27.27 -11.83
N GLN A 83 -14.42 -26.73 -12.93
CA GLN A 83 -12.99 -26.58 -13.13
C GLN A 83 -12.60 -25.12 -12.97
N LEU A 84 -11.92 -24.80 -11.87
CA LEU A 84 -11.42 -23.46 -11.58
C LEU A 84 -9.97 -23.36 -12.09
N ARG A 85 -9.77 -22.90 -13.32
CA ARG A 85 -8.44 -22.80 -13.95
C ARG A 85 -7.78 -21.46 -13.71
N ASP A 86 -8.59 -20.42 -13.56
CA ASP A 86 -8.18 -19.07 -13.25
C ASP A 86 -9.28 -18.36 -12.41
N PRO A 87 -9.00 -17.18 -11.84
CA PRO A 87 -9.98 -16.47 -11.01
C PRO A 87 -11.31 -16.13 -11.69
N ARG A 88 -11.35 -16.01 -13.02
CA ARG A 88 -12.60 -15.73 -13.74
C ARG A 88 -13.53 -16.92 -13.73
N ASP A 89 -13.00 -18.14 -13.74
CA ASP A 89 -13.81 -19.35 -13.57
C ASP A 89 -14.49 -19.36 -12.19
N ALA A 90 -13.80 -18.94 -11.13
CA ALA A 90 -14.36 -18.87 -9.77
C ALA A 90 -15.48 -17.82 -9.67
N GLU A 91 -15.23 -16.62 -10.20
CA GLU A 91 -16.23 -15.55 -10.26
C GLU A 91 -17.47 -15.94 -11.09
N ALA A 92 -17.28 -16.61 -12.22
CA ALA A 92 -18.37 -17.12 -13.05
C ALA A 92 -19.23 -18.17 -12.34
N ASN A 93 -18.65 -18.87 -11.35
CA ASN A 93 -19.36 -19.79 -10.47
C ASN A 93 -19.85 -19.12 -9.16
N GLY A 94 -19.80 -17.79 -9.08
CA GLY A 94 -20.35 -17.01 -7.96
C GLY A 94 -19.47 -17.02 -6.70
N ILE A 95 -18.18 -17.30 -6.82
CA ILE A 95 -17.19 -17.24 -5.74
C ILE A 95 -16.43 -15.91 -5.87
N ALA A 96 -16.55 -15.04 -4.86
CA ALA A 96 -15.78 -13.80 -4.76
C ALA A 96 -14.85 -13.83 -3.54
N ILE A 97 -13.75 -13.09 -3.59
CA ILE A 97 -12.78 -12.98 -2.51
C ILE A 97 -12.43 -11.52 -2.23
N VAL A 98 -12.34 -11.19 -0.95
CA VAL A 98 -11.75 -9.98 -0.40
C VAL A 98 -10.45 -10.40 0.29
N HIS A 99 -9.34 -9.84 -0.17
CA HIS A 99 -8.00 -10.19 0.32
C HIS A 99 -7.55 -9.20 1.40
N GLN A 100 -6.80 -9.69 2.39
CA GLN A 100 -6.22 -8.89 3.49
C GLN A 100 -5.57 -7.57 3.02
N ASP A 101 -4.72 -7.64 2.00
CA ASP A 101 -4.00 -6.47 1.47
C ASP A 101 -4.62 -6.00 0.14
N GLN A 102 -5.95 -5.79 0.06
CA GLN A 102 -6.59 -5.49 -1.22
C GLN A 102 -6.08 -4.16 -1.80
N PRO A 103 -5.31 -4.21 -2.90
CA PRO A 103 -4.73 -3.00 -3.44
C PRO A 103 -5.82 -2.32 -4.29
N LEU A 104 -6.52 -1.39 -3.68
CA LEU A 104 -7.36 -0.44 -4.41
C LEU A 104 -6.45 0.66 -4.99
N VAL A 105 -6.76 1.15 -6.19
CA VAL A 105 -6.03 2.23 -6.84
C VAL A 105 -6.49 3.55 -6.21
N ALA A 106 -5.63 4.13 -5.36
CA ALA A 106 -5.98 5.28 -4.54
C ALA A 106 -6.41 6.53 -5.33
N GLN A 107 -5.86 6.73 -6.52
CA GLN A 107 -6.16 7.88 -7.39
C GLN A 107 -7.46 7.69 -8.18
N LEU A 108 -8.08 6.52 -8.13
CA LEU A 108 -9.37 6.24 -8.74
C LEU A 108 -10.49 6.38 -7.70
N ASP A 109 -11.66 6.79 -8.18
CA ASP A 109 -12.88 6.78 -7.38
C ASP A 109 -13.32 5.34 -7.04
N VAL A 110 -14.20 5.21 -6.04
CA VAL A 110 -14.73 3.90 -5.61
C VAL A 110 -15.40 3.17 -6.77
N THR A 111 -16.22 3.85 -7.57
CA THR A 111 -16.91 3.27 -8.74
C THR A 111 -15.94 2.59 -9.71
N ARG A 112 -14.85 3.28 -10.06
CA ARG A 112 -13.82 2.78 -10.96
C ARG A 112 -13.06 1.61 -10.37
N ASN A 113 -12.77 1.64 -9.07
CA ASN A 113 -12.11 0.54 -8.36
C ASN A 113 -12.99 -0.73 -8.31
N VAL A 114 -14.27 -0.56 -7.96
CA VAL A 114 -15.26 -1.65 -7.87
C VAL A 114 -15.35 -2.44 -9.17
N PHE A 115 -15.36 -1.73 -10.30
CA PHE A 115 -15.50 -2.33 -11.64
C PHE A 115 -14.17 -2.60 -12.36
N LEU A 116 -13.02 -2.33 -11.75
CA LEU A 116 -11.73 -2.48 -12.42
C LEU A 116 -11.50 -3.93 -12.88
N GLY A 117 -11.17 -4.11 -14.16
CA GLY A 117 -10.96 -5.42 -14.80
C GLY A 117 -12.24 -6.04 -15.39
N GLN A 118 -13.41 -5.52 -14.99
CA GLN A 118 -14.73 -6.01 -15.38
C GLN A 118 -15.70 -4.84 -15.59
N GLU A 119 -15.23 -3.86 -16.36
CA GLU A 119 -15.92 -2.59 -16.58
C GLU A 119 -17.15 -2.78 -17.48
N LEU A 120 -18.28 -2.18 -17.11
CA LEU A 120 -19.45 -2.13 -17.99
C LEU A 120 -19.22 -1.13 -19.12
N THR A 121 -19.64 -1.48 -20.34
CA THR A 121 -19.46 -0.62 -21.52
C THR A 121 -20.73 -0.44 -22.33
N LEU A 122 -20.90 0.75 -22.89
CA LEU A 122 -21.94 1.10 -23.85
C LEU A 122 -21.63 0.61 -25.29
N GLY A 123 -20.53 -0.13 -25.49
CA GLY A 123 -19.99 -0.51 -26.80
C GLY A 123 -18.72 0.28 -27.17
N GLY A 124 -17.92 -0.26 -28.08
CA GLY A 124 -16.66 0.37 -28.53
C GLY A 124 -15.62 0.62 -27.42
N GLY A 125 -15.77 -0.03 -26.26
CA GLY A 125 -14.92 0.18 -25.08
C GLY A 125 -15.24 1.42 -24.25
N VAL A 126 -16.32 2.16 -24.55
CA VAL A 126 -16.78 3.33 -23.77
C VAL A 126 -17.48 2.86 -22.49
N LEU A 127 -17.07 3.41 -21.35
CA LEU A 127 -17.56 3.02 -20.02
C LEU A 127 -19.01 3.46 -19.78
N ASP A 128 -19.84 2.55 -19.27
CA ASP A 128 -21.17 2.87 -18.74
C ASP A 128 -21.08 3.33 -17.27
N LEU A 129 -20.50 4.52 -17.08
CA LEU A 129 -20.28 5.10 -15.75
C LEU A 129 -21.59 5.31 -14.98
N ALA A 130 -22.71 5.55 -15.67
CA ALA A 130 -24.00 5.77 -15.03
C ALA A 130 -24.49 4.49 -14.35
N THR A 131 -24.47 3.36 -15.07
CA THR A 131 -24.85 2.06 -14.52
C THR A 131 -23.85 1.59 -13.46
N MET A 132 -22.54 1.76 -13.70
CA MET A 132 -21.51 1.40 -12.73
C MET A 132 -21.68 2.16 -11.42
N ARG A 133 -21.92 3.49 -11.48
CA ARG A 133 -22.13 4.32 -10.29
C ARG A 133 -23.39 3.90 -9.55
N LYS A 134 -24.50 3.68 -10.27
CA LYS A 134 -25.76 3.21 -9.66
C LYS A 134 -25.58 1.89 -8.90
N GLN A 135 -24.90 0.91 -9.51
CA GLN A 135 -24.63 -0.38 -8.87
C GLN A 135 -23.68 -0.23 -7.67
N THR A 136 -22.67 0.62 -7.78
CA THR A 136 -21.73 0.92 -6.68
C THR A 136 -22.46 1.54 -5.50
N THR A 137 -23.32 2.53 -5.72
CA THR A 137 -24.10 3.17 -4.64
C THR A 137 -24.97 2.17 -3.90
N VAL A 138 -25.63 1.24 -4.61
CA VAL A 138 -26.44 0.19 -3.97
C VAL A 138 -25.56 -0.73 -3.11
N ALA A 139 -24.40 -1.17 -3.61
CA ALA A 139 -23.49 -2.01 -2.83
C ALA A 139 -22.90 -1.28 -1.62
N LEU A 140 -22.59 0.01 -1.75
CA LEU A 140 -22.11 0.84 -0.64
C LEU A 140 -23.16 0.98 0.47
N GLN A 141 -24.45 1.09 0.10
CA GLN A 141 -25.54 1.09 1.08
C GLN A 141 -25.66 -0.26 1.81
N GLN A 142 -25.46 -1.38 1.11
CA GLN A 142 -25.50 -2.72 1.72
C GLN A 142 -24.39 -2.95 2.76
N VAL A 143 -23.23 -2.31 2.58
CA VAL A 143 -22.11 -2.40 3.53
C VAL A 143 -22.11 -1.26 4.56
N GLY A 144 -23.16 -0.43 4.61
CA GLY A 144 -23.25 0.69 5.56
C GLY A 144 -22.14 1.73 5.38
N ALA A 145 -21.67 1.96 4.15
CA ALA A 145 -20.58 2.90 3.88
C ALA A 145 -21.01 4.34 4.21
N SER A 146 -20.11 5.08 4.87
CA SER A 146 -20.27 6.51 5.20
C SER A 146 -19.76 7.45 4.11
N PHE A 147 -19.44 6.94 2.93
CA PHE A 147 -18.83 7.66 1.81
C PHE A 147 -19.50 7.33 0.47
N ASP A 148 -19.31 8.22 -0.51
CA ASP A 148 -19.97 8.14 -1.80
C ASP A 148 -19.15 7.36 -2.85
N ALA A 149 -19.84 6.88 -3.89
CA ALA A 149 -19.27 6.14 -5.00
C ALA A 149 -18.23 6.92 -5.83
N ASP A 150 -18.21 8.26 -5.73
CA ASP A 150 -17.26 9.13 -6.42
C ASP A 150 -16.10 9.59 -5.51
N THR A 151 -16.07 9.14 -4.26
CA THR A 151 -14.98 9.42 -3.32
C THR A 151 -13.70 8.78 -3.85
N LEU A 152 -12.57 9.48 -3.75
CA LEU A 152 -11.28 8.89 -4.10
C LEU A 152 -10.90 7.86 -3.04
N VAL A 153 -10.45 6.67 -3.47
CA VAL A 153 -10.02 5.63 -2.53
C VAL A 153 -8.90 6.11 -1.61
N GLY A 154 -8.03 7.00 -2.10
CA GLY A 154 -6.97 7.60 -1.30
C GLY A 154 -7.47 8.46 -0.14
N GLU A 155 -8.72 8.94 -0.18
CA GLU A 155 -9.32 9.74 0.90
C GLU A 155 -10.00 8.88 1.98
N LEU A 156 -10.13 7.58 1.76
CA LEU A 156 -10.81 6.65 2.67
C LEU A 156 -9.91 6.23 3.84
N SER A 157 -10.49 6.08 5.04
CA SER A 157 -9.84 5.39 6.17
C SER A 157 -9.58 3.92 5.88
N VAL A 158 -8.83 3.22 6.74
CA VAL A 158 -8.59 1.77 6.61
C VAL A 158 -9.91 1.00 6.59
N ALA A 159 -10.80 1.22 7.57
CA ALA A 159 -12.12 0.62 7.61
C ALA A 159 -12.98 0.94 6.38
N GLN A 160 -12.95 2.18 5.89
CA GLN A 160 -13.69 2.57 4.69
C GLN A 160 -13.16 1.90 3.42
N ARG A 161 -11.85 1.67 3.33
CA ARG A 161 -11.26 0.89 2.22
C ARG A 161 -11.72 -0.57 2.26
N GLU A 162 -11.84 -1.16 3.45
CA GLU A 162 -12.38 -2.51 3.61
C GLU A 162 -13.85 -2.59 3.18
N GLN A 163 -14.68 -1.62 3.60
CA GLN A 163 -16.07 -1.51 3.10
C GLN A 163 -16.12 -1.37 1.57
N ALA A 164 -15.23 -0.57 0.96
CA ALA A 164 -15.18 -0.42 -0.49
C ALA A 164 -14.75 -1.73 -1.20
N ALA A 165 -13.86 -2.50 -0.59
CA ALA A 165 -13.42 -3.80 -1.08
C ALA A 165 -14.56 -4.85 -1.03
N ILE A 166 -15.28 -4.90 0.08
CA ILE A 166 -16.46 -5.75 0.24
C ILE A 166 -17.57 -5.33 -0.74
N ALA A 167 -17.83 -4.03 -0.90
CA ALA A 167 -18.76 -3.53 -1.90
C ALA A 167 -18.35 -3.94 -3.32
N ALA A 168 -17.04 -3.92 -3.63
CA ALA A 168 -16.53 -4.38 -4.92
C ALA A 168 -16.84 -5.86 -5.20
N ALA A 169 -16.78 -6.71 -4.16
CA ALA A 169 -17.16 -8.11 -4.26
C ALA A 169 -18.68 -8.29 -4.40
N ILE A 170 -19.50 -7.56 -3.61
CA ILE A 170 -20.96 -7.72 -3.59
C ILE A 170 -21.65 -7.23 -4.86
N VAL A 171 -21.10 -6.22 -5.56
CA VAL A 171 -21.65 -5.78 -6.85
C VAL A 171 -21.82 -6.94 -7.84
N ARG A 172 -21.01 -8.00 -7.71
CA ARG A 172 -21.08 -9.22 -8.52
C ARG A 172 -22.19 -10.18 -8.12
N LYS A 173 -22.91 -9.90 -7.03
CA LYS A 173 -23.92 -10.77 -6.41
C LYS A 173 -23.37 -12.18 -6.17
N PRO A 174 -22.25 -12.30 -5.44
CA PRO A 174 -21.63 -13.59 -5.19
C PRO A 174 -22.56 -14.49 -4.39
N ARG A 175 -22.48 -15.79 -4.65
CA ARG A 175 -23.12 -16.83 -3.82
C ARG A 175 -22.26 -17.17 -2.62
N ILE A 176 -20.94 -17.14 -2.82
CA ILE A 176 -19.93 -17.40 -1.81
C ILE A 176 -18.98 -16.20 -1.78
N LEU A 177 -18.82 -15.58 -0.61
CA LEU A 177 -17.87 -14.50 -0.37
C LEU A 177 -16.80 -15.00 0.62
N ILE A 178 -15.54 -14.96 0.19
CA ILE A 178 -14.39 -15.29 1.02
C ILE A 178 -13.81 -13.99 1.57
N LEU A 179 -13.68 -13.89 2.89
CA LEU A 179 -13.04 -12.76 3.59
C LEU A 179 -11.75 -13.24 4.24
N ASP A 180 -10.60 -12.74 3.77
CA ASP A 180 -9.28 -13.15 4.22
C ASP A 180 -8.69 -12.16 5.23
N GLU A 181 -8.77 -12.48 6.52
CA GLU A 181 -8.32 -11.65 7.66
C GLU A 181 -8.82 -10.19 7.62
N PRO A 182 -10.13 -9.96 7.46
CA PRO A 182 -10.67 -8.63 7.14
C PRO A 182 -10.57 -7.62 8.30
N THR A 183 -10.27 -8.07 9.52
CA THR A 183 -10.17 -7.26 10.74
C THR A 183 -8.73 -6.93 11.14
N ALA A 184 -7.72 -7.48 10.44
CA ALA A 184 -6.32 -7.43 10.89
C ALA A 184 -5.73 -6.02 11.07
N SER A 185 -6.37 -4.99 10.49
CA SER A 185 -5.94 -3.59 10.57
C SER A 185 -7.02 -2.66 11.14
N LEU A 186 -8.06 -3.23 11.76
CA LEU A 186 -9.21 -2.52 12.31
C LEU A 186 -9.15 -2.47 13.84
N SER A 187 -9.70 -1.41 14.43
CA SER A 187 -9.99 -1.38 15.87
C SER A 187 -11.18 -2.29 16.22
N ASP A 188 -11.34 -2.66 17.49
CA ASP A 188 -12.46 -3.50 17.95
C ASP A 188 -13.83 -2.95 17.52
N SER A 189 -14.02 -1.63 17.66
CA SER A 189 -15.26 -0.96 17.23
C SER A 189 -15.49 -1.00 15.71
N GLU A 190 -14.42 -1.00 14.91
CA GLU A 190 -14.52 -1.12 13.45
C GLU A 190 -14.75 -2.58 13.03
N ALA A 191 -14.19 -3.55 13.77
CA ALA A 191 -14.45 -4.97 13.58
C ALA A 191 -15.93 -5.31 13.88
N GLU A 192 -16.52 -4.74 14.93
CA GLU A 192 -17.96 -4.92 15.22
C GLU A 192 -18.86 -4.42 14.08
N LEU A 193 -18.53 -3.26 13.48
CA LEU A 193 -19.24 -2.75 12.31
C LEU A 193 -19.14 -3.72 11.13
N LEU A 194 -17.94 -4.27 10.90
CA LEU A 194 -17.74 -5.31 9.88
C LEU A 194 -18.57 -6.56 10.17
N PHE A 195 -18.65 -7.02 11.43
CA PHE A 195 -19.47 -8.17 11.79
C PHE A 195 -20.95 -7.93 11.50
N GLY A 196 -21.45 -6.71 11.73
CA GLY A 196 -22.79 -6.31 11.32
C GLY A 196 -23.01 -6.47 9.81
N ILE A 197 -22.04 -6.06 8.99
CA ILE A 197 -22.08 -6.23 7.52
C ILE A 197 -22.09 -7.71 7.16
N VAL A 198 -21.19 -8.52 7.73
CA VAL A 198 -21.08 -9.95 7.45
C VAL A 198 -22.38 -10.69 7.78
N ARG A 199 -22.99 -10.41 8.94
CA ARG A 199 -24.30 -10.97 9.30
C ARG A 199 -25.38 -10.53 8.33
N ALA A 200 -25.44 -9.24 7.96
CA ALA A 200 -26.41 -8.74 7.00
C ALA A 200 -26.27 -9.39 5.61
N LEU A 201 -25.05 -9.68 5.15
CA LEU A 201 -24.83 -10.39 3.88
C LEU A 201 -25.30 -11.84 3.96
N ARG A 202 -24.98 -12.53 5.07
CA ARG A 202 -25.48 -13.88 5.35
C ARG A 202 -27.01 -13.92 5.35
N ASP A 203 -27.64 -12.99 6.04
CA ASP A 203 -29.11 -12.92 6.17
C ASP A 203 -29.78 -12.61 4.81
N ASN A 204 -29.05 -11.99 3.88
CA ASN A 204 -29.45 -11.81 2.48
C ASN A 204 -29.11 -12.99 1.57
N GLY A 205 -28.68 -14.13 2.11
CA GLY A 205 -28.46 -15.40 1.41
C GLY A 205 -27.06 -15.59 0.84
N VAL A 206 -26.08 -14.74 1.19
CA VAL A 206 -24.68 -14.93 0.77
C VAL A 206 -23.99 -15.88 1.75
N THR A 207 -23.32 -16.91 1.24
CA THR A 207 -22.49 -17.79 2.09
C THR A 207 -21.14 -17.15 2.34
N ILE A 208 -20.68 -17.09 3.58
CA ILE A 208 -19.43 -16.42 3.93
C ILE A 208 -18.38 -17.46 4.33
N ILE A 209 -17.21 -17.42 3.71
CA ILE A 209 -16.02 -18.13 4.19
C ILE A 209 -15.13 -17.11 4.88
N TYR A 210 -14.98 -17.22 6.19
CA TYR A 210 -14.22 -16.29 7.01
C TYR A 210 -12.86 -16.88 7.38
N ILE A 211 -11.77 -16.20 7.07
CA ILE A 211 -10.42 -16.64 7.45
C ILE A 211 -9.93 -15.67 8.51
N SER A 212 -9.68 -16.18 9.71
CA SER A 212 -9.15 -15.37 10.80
C SER A 212 -8.27 -16.23 11.70
N HIS A 213 -7.32 -15.57 12.34
CA HIS A 213 -6.53 -16.13 13.43
C HIS A 213 -6.96 -15.59 14.80
N TYR A 214 -7.89 -14.63 14.83
CA TYR A 214 -8.49 -14.09 16.04
C TYR A 214 -9.68 -14.95 16.44
N LEU A 215 -9.49 -15.75 17.49
CA LEU A 215 -10.50 -16.74 17.89
C LEU A 215 -11.76 -16.12 18.49
N ASP A 216 -11.66 -14.95 19.10
CA ASP A 216 -12.83 -14.28 19.69
C ASP A 216 -13.82 -13.86 18.59
N GLU A 217 -13.31 -13.36 17.46
CA GLU A 217 -14.14 -13.09 16.27
C GLU A 217 -14.88 -14.33 15.77
N VAL A 218 -14.17 -15.46 15.77
CA VAL A 218 -14.72 -16.73 15.30
C VAL A 218 -15.83 -17.20 16.22
N LEU A 219 -15.65 -17.09 17.54
CA LEU A 219 -16.65 -17.48 18.52
C LEU A 219 -17.89 -16.59 18.47
N ASP A 220 -17.73 -15.30 18.14
CA ASP A 220 -18.82 -14.32 18.14
C ASP A 220 -19.59 -14.22 16.81
N LEU A 221 -18.95 -14.55 15.68
CA LEU A 221 -19.49 -14.31 14.33
C LEU A 221 -19.90 -15.59 13.60
N VAL A 222 -19.18 -16.70 13.80
CA VAL A 222 -19.15 -17.83 12.87
C VAL A 222 -20.12 -18.93 13.31
N ASP A 223 -20.79 -19.56 12.34
CA ASP A 223 -21.72 -20.66 12.60
C ASP A 223 -20.97 -22.02 12.73
N ARG A 224 -20.00 -22.28 11.84
CA ARG A 224 -19.19 -23.52 11.80
C ARG A 224 -17.73 -23.25 11.51
N VAL A 225 -16.86 -24.10 12.06
CA VAL A 225 -15.40 -24.03 11.86
C VAL A 225 -14.88 -25.29 11.19
N THR A 226 -13.94 -25.13 10.27
CA THR A 226 -13.08 -26.20 9.76
C THR A 226 -11.65 -25.94 10.19
N VAL A 227 -11.06 -26.90 10.92
CA VAL A 227 -9.66 -26.83 11.36
C VAL A 227 -8.78 -27.64 10.41
N LEU A 228 -7.82 -26.96 9.79
CA LEU A 228 -6.76 -27.57 9.00
C LEU A 228 -5.46 -27.66 9.82
N ARG A 229 -4.73 -28.76 9.65
CA ARG A 229 -3.39 -28.96 10.22
C ARG A 229 -2.53 -29.78 9.27
N ASP A 230 -1.31 -29.33 9.01
CA ASP A 230 -0.35 -30.01 8.11
C ASP A 230 -0.94 -30.38 6.73
N GLY A 231 -1.77 -29.50 6.17
CA GLY A 231 -2.42 -29.71 4.87
C GLY A 231 -3.59 -30.70 4.87
N LYS A 232 -4.03 -31.15 6.05
CA LYS A 232 -5.15 -32.10 6.22
C LYS A 232 -6.29 -31.46 7.00
N LEU A 233 -7.51 -31.95 6.77
CA LEU A 233 -8.66 -31.60 7.58
C LEU A 233 -8.63 -32.40 8.89
N VAL A 234 -8.72 -31.70 10.02
CA VAL A 234 -8.77 -32.30 11.36
C VAL A 234 -10.22 -32.51 11.78
N ALA A 235 -11.04 -31.46 11.69
CA ALA A 235 -12.45 -31.51 12.04
C ALA A 235 -13.23 -30.36 11.39
N THR A 236 -14.54 -30.58 11.20
CA THR A 236 -15.52 -29.55 10.87
C THR A 236 -16.70 -29.67 11.83
N LEU A 237 -17.02 -28.62 12.57
CA LEU A 237 -18.02 -28.65 13.64
C LEU A 237 -18.70 -27.29 13.85
N PRO A 238 -19.93 -27.26 14.41
CA PRO A 238 -20.56 -26.03 14.87
C PRO A 238 -19.73 -25.34 15.95
N VAL A 239 -19.67 -24.01 15.90
CA VAL A 239 -18.94 -23.22 16.91
C VAL A 239 -19.54 -23.40 18.30
N ALA A 240 -20.86 -23.56 18.40
CA ALA A 240 -21.57 -23.82 19.65
C ALA A 240 -21.19 -25.15 20.34
N GLU A 241 -20.56 -26.09 19.63
CA GLU A 241 -20.13 -27.39 20.16
C GLU A 241 -18.66 -27.39 20.62
N THR A 242 -17.99 -26.24 20.60
CA THR A 242 -16.58 -26.13 20.97
C THR A 242 -16.29 -24.90 21.82
N SER A 243 -15.06 -24.79 22.28
CA SER A 243 -14.54 -23.67 23.05
C SER A 243 -13.24 -23.17 22.43
N ARG A 244 -12.81 -21.95 22.79
CA ARG A 244 -11.50 -21.40 22.42
C ARG A 244 -10.38 -22.44 22.64
N ALA A 245 -10.40 -23.03 23.82
CA ALA A 245 -9.55 -24.13 24.25
C ALA A 245 -9.54 -25.33 23.26
N GLY A 246 -10.72 -25.84 22.92
CA GLY A 246 -10.87 -26.98 22.00
C GLY A 246 -10.38 -26.67 20.59
N ILE A 247 -10.68 -25.47 20.06
CA ILE A 247 -10.21 -25.01 18.75
C ILE A 247 -8.67 -24.96 18.71
N VAL A 248 -8.04 -24.35 19.72
CA VAL A 248 -6.59 -24.27 19.82
C VAL A 248 -5.94 -25.66 19.86
N GLN A 249 -6.53 -26.58 20.63
CA GLN A 249 -6.04 -27.96 20.72
C GLN A 249 -6.09 -28.66 19.35
N MET A 250 -7.15 -28.47 18.57
CA MET A 250 -7.23 -29.01 17.19
C MET A 250 -6.18 -28.38 16.27
N MET A 251 -5.95 -27.06 16.36
CA MET A 251 -4.97 -26.33 15.55
C MET A 251 -3.53 -26.74 15.85
N VAL A 252 -3.18 -26.93 17.13
CA VAL A 252 -1.79 -27.15 17.58
C VAL A 252 -1.47 -28.62 17.84
N GLY A 253 -2.47 -29.43 18.18
CA GLY A 253 -2.31 -30.84 18.56
C GLY A 253 -1.65 -31.04 19.92
N ARG A 254 -1.77 -30.08 20.84
CA ARG A 254 -1.16 -30.07 22.19
C ARG A 254 -2.11 -29.45 23.21
N ASP A 255 -1.96 -29.80 24.49
CA ASP A 255 -2.75 -29.25 25.59
C ASP A 255 -2.39 -27.79 25.92
N ILE A 256 -3.35 -27.04 26.47
CA ILE A 256 -3.28 -25.58 26.73
C ILE A 256 -2.13 -25.19 27.64
N GLU A 257 -1.80 -26.02 28.63
CA GLU A 257 -0.66 -25.79 29.54
C GLU A 257 0.68 -25.72 28.79
N GLN A 258 0.75 -26.27 27.56
CA GLN A 258 1.95 -26.19 26.71
C GLN A 258 2.00 -24.91 25.84
N LEU A 259 0.97 -24.05 25.90
CA LEU A 259 0.91 -22.78 25.13
C LEU A 259 1.81 -21.69 25.73
N TYR A 260 1.99 -21.68 27.05
CA TYR A 260 2.88 -20.76 27.76
C TYR A 260 4.02 -21.57 28.40
N PRO A 261 5.11 -21.85 27.67
CA PRO A 261 6.20 -22.70 28.12
C PRO A 261 7.13 -21.96 29.10
N LYS A 262 6.56 -21.27 30.10
CA LYS A 262 7.33 -20.53 31.09
C LYS A 262 8.07 -21.51 31.99
N GLU A 263 9.38 -21.33 32.03
CA GLU A 263 10.27 -22.07 32.94
C GLU A 263 10.75 -21.18 34.07
N GLN A 264 11.03 -21.78 35.23
CA GLN A 264 11.69 -21.09 36.32
C GLN A 264 13.17 -20.89 35.98
N VAL A 265 13.58 -19.62 35.91
CA VAL A 265 14.97 -19.20 35.68
C VAL A 265 15.47 -18.51 36.95
N THR A 266 16.75 -18.71 37.30
CA THR A 266 17.35 -18.02 38.44
C THR A 266 17.50 -16.53 38.14
N ILE A 267 16.74 -15.69 38.85
CA ILE A 267 16.78 -14.24 38.71
C ILE A 267 17.97 -13.68 39.51
N GLY A 268 18.82 -12.91 38.83
CA GLY A 268 20.05 -12.32 39.39
C GLY A 268 19.93 -10.85 39.80
N GLU A 269 21.07 -10.16 39.80
CA GLU A 269 21.18 -8.74 40.15
C GLU A 269 20.50 -7.81 39.12
N PRO A 270 20.13 -6.57 39.49
CA PRO A 270 19.62 -5.55 38.57
C PRO A 270 20.56 -5.32 37.38
N LEU A 271 20.04 -5.49 36.16
CA LEU A 271 20.77 -5.28 34.92
C LEU A 271 20.41 -3.94 34.28
N LEU A 272 19.12 -3.64 34.14
CA LEU A 272 18.64 -2.38 33.59
C LEU A 272 17.94 -1.60 34.71
N GLN A 273 18.35 -0.35 34.91
CA GLN A 273 17.65 0.57 35.81
C GLN A 273 17.28 1.83 35.06
N VAL A 274 16.01 2.19 35.14
CA VAL A 274 15.44 3.39 34.53
C VAL A 274 14.91 4.26 35.65
N ARG A 275 15.28 5.54 35.66
CA ARG A 275 14.81 6.50 36.66
C ARG A 275 14.30 7.78 36.02
N GLY A 276 13.09 8.20 36.36
CA GLY A 276 12.47 9.45 35.94
C GLY A 276 12.45 9.66 34.42
N LEU A 277 12.35 8.58 33.63
CA LEU A 277 12.41 8.67 32.17
C LEU A 277 11.17 9.38 31.63
N ALA A 278 11.37 10.49 30.93
CA ALA A 278 10.30 11.24 30.31
C ALA A 278 10.62 11.55 28.85
N GLN A 279 9.56 11.64 28.06
CA GLN A 279 9.61 12.00 26.65
C GLN A 279 8.36 12.80 26.33
N GLY A 280 8.55 14.10 26.10
CA GLY A 280 7.45 15.02 25.74
C GLY A 280 6.20 14.80 26.60
N HIS A 281 5.10 14.45 25.95
CA HIS A 281 3.84 14.08 26.61
C HIS A 281 3.60 12.56 26.65
N MET A 282 4.46 11.77 25.97
CA MET A 282 4.29 10.33 25.76
C MET A 282 4.76 9.51 26.96
N LEU A 283 5.84 9.92 27.63
CA LEU A 283 6.34 9.29 28.87
C LEU A 283 6.47 10.33 29.99
N ARG A 284 6.01 10.01 31.19
CA ARG A 284 5.84 10.95 32.31
C ARG A 284 6.51 10.49 33.60
N GLY A 285 7.82 10.27 33.54
CA GLY A 285 8.64 9.90 34.70
C GLY A 285 8.52 8.41 35.02
N VAL A 286 8.99 7.57 34.10
CA VAL A 286 8.97 6.11 34.25
C VAL A 286 10.16 5.65 35.08
N ASP A 287 9.87 4.85 36.12
CA ASP A 287 10.85 4.17 36.97
C ASP A 287 10.64 2.65 36.86
N LEU A 288 11.68 1.91 36.45
CA LEU A 288 11.65 0.45 36.43
C LEU A 288 13.04 -0.16 36.62
N ASP A 289 13.08 -1.38 37.14
CA ASP A 289 14.28 -2.20 37.30
C ASP A 289 14.03 -3.60 36.75
N VAL A 290 14.91 -4.03 35.83
CA VAL A 290 14.91 -5.38 35.25
C VAL A 290 16.21 -6.08 35.59
N ARG A 291 16.10 -7.31 36.08
CA ARG A 291 17.19 -8.14 36.60
C ARG A 291 17.71 -9.10 35.54
N ARG A 292 18.93 -9.62 35.77
CA ARG A 292 19.50 -10.67 34.91
C ARG A 292 18.63 -11.93 34.96
N GLY A 293 18.31 -12.48 33.78
CA GLY A 293 17.49 -13.69 33.65
C GLY A 293 16.00 -13.49 33.90
N GLU A 294 15.54 -12.25 34.04
CA GLU A 294 14.14 -11.90 34.25
C GLU A 294 13.43 -11.66 32.90
N ILE A 295 12.23 -12.21 32.75
CA ILE A 295 11.24 -11.78 31.75
C ILE A 295 10.30 -10.78 32.42
N PHE A 296 10.53 -9.49 32.19
CA PHE A 296 9.76 -8.40 32.76
C PHE A 296 8.67 -7.94 31.80
N GLY A 297 7.42 -8.18 32.18
CA GLY A 297 6.24 -7.82 31.41
C GLY A 297 5.89 -6.34 31.53
N ILE A 298 5.50 -5.72 30.42
CA ILE A 298 4.92 -4.38 30.39
C ILE A 298 3.55 -4.47 29.70
N ALA A 299 2.51 -4.36 30.51
CA ALA A 299 1.11 -4.37 30.10
C ALA A 299 0.55 -2.95 29.99
N GLY A 300 -0.52 -2.76 29.20
CA GLY A 300 -1.22 -1.49 29.07
C GLY A 300 -2.06 -1.43 27.80
N LEU A 301 -3.10 -0.58 27.81
CA LEU A 301 -3.95 -0.37 26.63
C LEU A 301 -3.17 0.33 25.50
N MET A 302 -3.73 0.35 24.29
CA MET A 302 -3.19 1.15 23.19
C MET A 302 -3.01 2.61 23.60
N GLY A 303 -1.87 3.21 23.24
CA GLY A 303 -1.51 4.57 23.64
C GLY A 303 -1.04 4.73 25.10
N ALA A 304 -0.81 3.63 25.83
CA ALA A 304 -0.29 3.70 27.20
C ALA A 304 1.18 4.16 27.31
N GLY A 305 1.92 4.20 26.20
CA GLY A 305 3.35 4.58 26.16
C GLY A 305 4.33 3.42 26.13
N ARG A 306 3.89 2.18 25.83
CA ARG A 306 4.69 0.95 25.92
C ARG A 306 5.81 0.92 24.87
N SER A 307 5.44 1.06 23.60
CA SER A 307 6.40 1.10 22.48
C SER A 307 7.27 2.36 22.53
N GLU A 308 6.70 3.50 22.95
CA GLU A 308 7.46 4.74 23.16
C GLU A 308 8.54 4.59 24.22
N LEU A 309 8.29 3.80 25.28
CA LEU A 309 9.30 3.45 26.27
C LEU A 309 10.43 2.64 25.64
N ALA A 310 10.11 1.57 24.87
CA ALA A 310 11.12 0.77 24.19
C ALA A 310 11.97 1.60 23.22
N LEU A 311 11.33 2.42 22.37
CA LEU A 311 12.00 3.30 21.41
C LEU A 311 12.85 4.39 22.09
N SER A 312 12.41 4.90 23.24
CA SER A 312 13.18 5.86 24.05
C SER A 312 14.40 5.21 24.71
N LEU A 313 14.29 3.93 25.12
CA LEU A 313 15.42 3.18 25.67
C LEU A 313 16.54 2.98 24.64
N ILE A 314 16.20 2.73 23.37
CA ILE A 314 17.20 2.53 22.30
C ILE A 314 17.63 3.82 21.57
N GLY A 315 17.10 4.97 21.97
CA GLY A 315 17.42 6.26 21.34
C GLY A 315 16.87 6.42 19.92
N ALA A 316 15.79 5.70 19.59
CA ALA A 316 14.98 5.97 18.41
C ALA A 316 14.07 7.18 18.64
N LEU A 317 13.59 7.35 19.88
CA LEU A 317 12.93 8.56 20.35
C LEU A 317 13.85 9.33 21.32
N PRO A 318 13.96 10.68 21.19
CA PRO A 318 14.80 11.48 22.07
C PRO A 318 14.19 11.57 23.47
N ARG A 319 15.01 11.45 24.52
CA ARG A 319 14.58 11.58 25.92
C ARG A 319 14.55 13.05 26.34
N SER A 320 13.55 13.45 27.13
CA SER A 320 13.47 14.78 27.73
C SER A 320 14.19 14.84 29.08
N THR A 321 13.95 13.84 29.94
CA THR A 321 14.59 13.71 31.26
C THR A 321 14.81 12.25 31.62
N GLY A 322 15.51 12.00 32.74
CA GLY A 322 15.71 10.68 33.33
C GLY A 322 17.06 10.07 33.00
N THR A 323 17.39 9.01 33.73
CA THR A 323 18.66 8.29 33.62
C THR A 323 18.41 6.81 33.39
N VAL A 324 19.24 6.19 32.55
CA VAL A 324 19.24 4.75 32.31
C VAL A 324 20.63 4.21 32.62
N THR A 325 20.72 3.11 33.35
CA THR A 325 21.97 2.38 33.58
C THR A 325 21.83 0.94 33.14
N ILE A 326 22.92 0.37 32.59
CA ILE A 326 23.05 -1.06 32.28
C ILE A 326 24.25 -1.61 33.05
N ALA A 327 24.03 -2.63 33.87
CA ALA A 327 25.04 -3.23 34.74
C ALA A 327 25.80 -2.16 35.55
N GLY A 328 25.06 -1.17 36.07
CA GLY A 328 25.59 -0.02 36.83
C GLY A 328 26.27 1.08 36.01
N LYS A 329 26.40 0.93 34.68
CA LYS A 329 27.03 1.93 33.80
C LYS A 329 25.99 2.85 33.17
N PRO A 330 26.20 4.19 33.12
CA PRO A 330 25.30 5.10 32.44
C PRO A 330 25.10 4.75 30.96
N SER A 331 23.84 4.78 30.51
CA SER A 331 23.42 4.50 29.14
C SER A 331 22.56 5.64 28.59
N ASN A 332 23.05 6.31 27.54
CA ASN A 332 22.33 7.39 26.86
C ASN A 332 22.49 7.28 25.33
N PRO A 333 21.95 6.22 24.69
CA PRO A 333 21.99 6.09 23.25
C PRO A 333 21.19 7.21 22.58
N ARG A 334 21.77 7.78 21.51
CA ARG A 334 21.12 8.80 20.65
C ARG A 334 20.59 8.22 19.34
N THR A 335 20.90 6.95 19.09
CA THR A 335 20.51 6.20 17.90
C THR A 335 20.42 4.70 18.25
N PRO A 336 19.60 3.91 17.54
CA PRO A 336 19.56 2.45 17.70
C PRO A 336 20.93 1.79 17.53
N ARG A 337 21.77 2.32 16.61
CA ARG A 337 23.15 1.84 16.41
C ARG A 337 24.01 2.02 17.67
N SER A 338 23.84 3.12 18.40
CA SER A 338 24.55 3.35 19.66
C SER A 338 24.00 2.50 20.81
N ALA A 339 22.69 2.24 20.85
CA ALA A 339 22.07 1.35 21.83
C ALA A 339 22.56 -0.09 21.69
N LYS A 340 22.67 -0.57 20.44
CA LYS A 340 23.24 -1.88 20.12
C LYS A 340 24.67 -2.06 20.65
N LYS A 341 25.51 -1.01 20.57
CA LYS A 341 26.86 -1.04 21.16
C LYS A 341 26.85 -1.04 22.69
N GLN A 342 25.75 -0.59 23.31
CA GLN A 342 25.55 -0.55 24.75
C GLN A 342 24.80 -1.77 25.29
N GLY A 343 24.53 -2.78 24.43
CA GLY A 343 23.94 -4.05 24.85
C GLY A 343 22.42 -4.16 24.69
N PHE A 344 21.76 -3.24 23.97
CA PHE A 344 20.34 -3.37 23.64
C PHE A 344 20.09 -4.14 22.34
N ALA A 345 19.01 -4.92 22.32
CA ALA A 345 18.38 -5.48 21.12
C ALA A 345 16.89 -5.14 21.12
N LEU A 346 16.35 -4.77 19.97
CA LEU A 346 14.92 -4.56 19.76
C LEU A 346 14.39 -5.60 18.77
N ILE A 347 13.30 -6.25 19.16
CA ILE A 347 12.45 -7.08 18.32
C ILE A 347 11.14 -6.28 18.18
N PRO A 348 10.94 -5.58 17.04
CA PRO A 348 9.80 -4.69 16.85
C PRO A 348 8.51 -5.47 16.54
N GLU A 349 7.37 -4.79 16.70
CA GLU A 349 6.04 -5.28 16.33
C GLU A 349 5.97 -5.59 14.83
N ASP A 350 6.33 -4.61 13.99
CA ASP A 350 6.36 -4.78 12.53
C ASP A 350 7.66 -5.45 12.08
N ARG A 351 7.65 -6.78 12.14
CA ARG A 351 8.78 -7.61 11.66
C ARG A 351 9.12 -7.41 10.18
N ARG A 352 8.18 -7.00 9.32
CA ARG A 352 8.40 -6.93 7.86
C ARG A 352 9.02 -5.60 7.46
N HIS A 353 8.56 -4.50 8.04
CA HIS A 353 9.04 -3.16 7.67
C HIS A 353 10.14 -2.65 8.60
N GLU A 354 10.12 -3.02 9.89
CA GLU A 354 11.13 -2.59 10.86
C GLU A 354 12.10 -3.72 11.22
N GLY A 355 11.60 -4.95 11.23
CA GLY A 355 12.36 -6.12 11.60
C GLY A 355 13.26 -6.67 10.49
N LEU A 356 12.92 -6.63 9.21
CA LEU A 356 13.64 -7.34 8.13
C LEU A 356 13.96 -6.44 6.94
N VAL A 357 15.01 -6.78 6.20
CA VAL A 357 15.19 -6.31 4.83
C VAL A 357 14.75 -7.45 3.92
N THR A 358 13.49 -7.42 3.51
CA THR A 358 12.79 -8.55 2.86
C THR A 358 13.40 -9.02 1.55
N ASP A 359 14.05 -8.11 0.81
CA ASP A 359 14.75 -8.41 -0.44
C ASP A 359 16.15 -8.99 -0.23
N MET A 360 16.73 -8.81 0.96
CA MET A 360 18.01 -9.42 1.31
C MET A 360 17.83 -10.90 1.67
N THR A 361 18.92 -11.63 1.52
CA THR A 361 18.98 -13.05 1.82
C THR A 361 18.91 -13.34 3.32
N VAL A 362 18.63 -14.61 3.67
CA VAL A 362 18.69 -15.09 5.07
C VAL A 362 20.06 -14.79 5.70
N ARG A 363 21.16 -15.05 4.97
CA ARG A 363 22.53 -14.78 5.41
C ARG A 363 22.73 -13.31 5.77
N GLU A 364 22.33 -12.42 4.87
CA GLU A 364 22.50 -10.98 5.05
C GLU A 364 21.70 -10.48 6.24
N ASN A 365 20.42 -10.86 6.35
CA ASN A 365 19.57 -10.45 7.48
C ASN A 365 20.10 -10.94 8.84
N LEU A 366 20.55 -12.18 8.93
CA LEU A 366 21.07 -12.75 10.19
C LEU A 366 22.37 -12.08 10.65
N THR A 367 23.22 -11.63 9.72
CA THR A 367 24.54 -11.06 10.05
C THR A 367 24.55 -9.53 10.05
N LEU A 368 23.50 -8.88 9.53
CA LEU A 368 23.44 -7.43 9.34
C LEU A 368 23.81 -6.61 10.59
N PRO A 369 23.33 -6.92 11.81
CA PRO A 369 23.69 -6.15 13.00
C PRO A 369 25.19 -6.21 13.34
N GLU A 370 25.86 -7.29 12.96
CA GLU A 370 27.27 -7.58 13.22
C GLU A 370 28.15 -7.57 11.97
N LEU A 371 27.67 -7.03 10.85
CA LEU A 371 28.35 -7.12 9.55
C LEU A 371 29.78 -6.54 9.60
N THR A 372 30.03 -5.56 10.46
CA THR A 372 31.36 -4.98 10.68
C THR A 372 32.37 -6.00 11.23
N ARG A 373 31.94 -7.00 12.01
CA ARG A 373 32.80 -8.11 12.49
C ARG A 373 33.31 -8.97 11.33
N TYR A 374 32.53 -9.06 10.26
CA TYR A 374 32.83 -9.85 9.07
C TYR A 374 33.33 -9.01 7.90
N SER A 375 33.72 -7.74 8.14
CA SER A 375 34.16 -6.81 7.09
C SER A 375 35.59 -6.32 7.34
N ARG A 376 36.38 -6.13 6.28
CA ARG A 376 37.69 -5.47 6.34
C ARG A 376 37.71 -4.30 5.35
N ALA A 377 38.01 -3.08 5.83
CA ALA A 377 38.04 -1.87 5.01
C ALA A 377 36.76 -1.65 4.17
N GLY A 378 35.59 -1.97 4.73
CA GLY A 378 34.29 -1.87 4.03
C GLY A 378 33.94 -3.05 3.13
N ILE A 379 34.83 -4.03 2.96
CA ILE A 379 34.60 -5.22 2.13
C ILE A 379 34.19 -6.40 3.03
N VAL A 380 33.01 -6.98 2.75
CA VAL A 380 32.51 -8.16 3.46
C VAL A 380 33.32 -9.39 3.09
N ARG A 381 33.82 -10.12 4.11
CA ARG A 381 34.48 -11.41 3.97
C ARG A 381 33.44 -12.53 3.93
N GLY A 382 32.89 -12.77 2.74
CA GLY A 382 31.75 -13.69 2.55
C GLY A 382 31.91 -15.09 3.16
N GLY A 383 33.13 -15.63 3.26
CA GLY A 383 33.37 -16.92 3.92
C GLY A 383 33.07 -16.93 5.43
N GLN A 384 33.49 -15.88 6.16
CA GLN A 384 33.25 -15.76 7.61
C GLN A 384 31.79 -15.47 7.92
N GLU A 385 31.18 -14.57 7.13
CA GLU A 385 29.76 -14.24 7.21
C GLU A 385 28.89 -15.48 6.96
N ARG A 386 29.19 -16.26 5.91
CA ARG A 386 28.44 -17.48 5.59
C ARG A 386 28.54 -18.53 6.70
N ALA A 387 29.71 -18.68 7.33
CA ALA A 387 29.88 -19.60 8.45
C ALA A 387 29.03 -19.19 9.67
N ALA A 388 29.02 -17.90 10.02
CA ALA A 388 28.21 -17.37 11.10
C ALA A 388 26.70 -17.57 10.84
N ALA A 389 26.24 -17.23 9.63
CA ALA A 389 24.85 -17.40 9.25
C ALA A 389 24.42 -18.87 9.23
N LYS A 390 25.27 -19.78 8.73
CA LYS A 390 24.99 -21.23 8.72
C LYS A 390 24.76 -21.77 10.14
N SER A 391 25.62 -21.38 11.07
CA SER A 391 25.49 -21.76 12.48
C SER A 391 24.18 -21.27 13.10
N LEU A 392 23.69 -20.09 12.74
CA LEU A 392 22.39 -19.60 13.21
C LEU A 392 21.21 -20.34 12.58
N VAL A 393 21.24 -20.62 11.27
CA VAL A 393 20.19 -21.37 10.58
C VAL A 393 19.99 -22.75 11.21
N GLU A 394 21.08 -23.44 11.53
CA GLU A 394 21.05 -24.74 12.21
C GLU A 394 20.52 -24.61 13.64
N ARG A 395 21.03 -23.65 14.42
CA ARG A 395 20.60 -23.41 15.81
C ARG A 395 19.11 -23.06 15.93
N LEU A 396 18.60 -22.24 15.01
CA LEU A 396 17.22 -21.75 15.01
C LEU A 396 16.27 -22.67 14.22
N ARG A 397 16.81 -23.73 13.59
CA ARG A 397 16.06 -24.65 12.73
C ARG A 397 15.22 -23.89 11.70
N ILE A 398 15.85 -22.95 10.99
CA ILE A 398 15.18 -22.17 9.93
C ILE A 398 14.96 -23.08 8.71
N GLN A 399 13.72 -23.13 8.22
CA GLN A 399 13.33 -23.95 7.07
C GLN A 399 12.77 -23.12 5.90
N PRO A 400 13.17 -23.40 4.65
CA PRO A 400 14.25 -24.29 4.27
C PRO A 400 15.63 -23.67 4.64
N PRO A 401 16.69 -24.47 4.82
CA PRO A 401 18.00 -23.99 5.31
C PRO A 401 18.83 -23.30 4.23
N HIS A 402 18.20 -22.52 3.35
CA HIS A 402 18.85 -21.85 2.22
C HIS A 402 19.30 -20.43 2.58
N LEU A 403 20.60 -20.28 2.81
CA LEU A 403 21.23 -19.00 3.18
C LEU A 403 21.02 -17.87 2.16
N ASN A 404 20.89 -18.21 0.87
CA ASN A 404 20.78 -17.24 -0.23
C ASN A 404 19.33 -17.00 -0.68
N GLN A 405 18.34 -17.52 0.04
CA GLN A 405 16.94 -17.24 -0.26
C GLN A 405 16.58 -15.85 0.27
N ALA A 406 15.88 -15.05 -0.54
CA ALA A 406 15.31 -13.78 -0.09
C ALA A 406 14.28 -14.01 1.03
N THR A 407 14.34 -13.21 2.09
CA THR A 407 13.50 -13.41 3.28
C THR A 407 12.01 -13.19 3.03
N ARG A 408 11.64 -12.43 1.99
CA ARG A 408 10.24 -12.30 1.51
C ARG A 408 9.56 -13.63 1.13
N ASN A 409 10.35 -14.65 0.79
CA ASN A 409 9.85 -15.97 0.38
C ASN A 409 9.72 -16.96 1.56
N LEU A 410 10.02 -16.54 2.79
CA LEU A 410 9.92 -17.37 3.98
C LEU A 410 8.57 -17.19 4.68
N SER A 411 8.15 -18.21 5.42
CA SER A 411 6.98 -18.11 6.30
C SER A 411 7.23 -17.11 7.44
N GLY A 412 6.15 -16.55 7.99
CA GLY A 412 6.22 -15.58 9.11
C GLY A 412 7.00 -16.10 10.32
N GLY A 413 6.83 -17.37 10.69
CA GLY A 413 7.60 -17.98 11.78
C GLY A 413 9.10 -18.06 11.50
N ASN A 414 9.52 -18.35 10.25
CA ASN A 414 10.93 -18.33 9.88
C ASN A 414 11.50 -16.91 9.78
N GLN A 415 10.69 -15.96 9.31
CA GLN A 415 11.02 -14.54 9.35
C GLN A 415 11.28 -14.09 10.79
N GLN A 416 10.43 -14.49 11.73
CA GLN A 416 10.58 -14.15 13.15
C GLN A 416 11.84 -14.75 13.76
N LYS A 417 12.14 -16.03 13.45
CA LYS A 417 13.41 -16.66 13.84
C LYS A 417 14.62 -15.88 13.35
N ILE A 418 14.54 -15.26 12.16
CA ILE A 418 15.62 -14.42 11.63
C ILE A 418 15.70 -13.07 12.37
N VAL A 419 14.56 -12.46 12.69
CA VAL A 419 14.50 -11.22 13.49
C VAL A 419 15.12 -11.42 14.87
N ILE A 420 14.79 -12.49 15.57
CA ILE A 420 15.37 -12.79 16.89
C ILE A 420 16.83 -13.27 16.72
N GLY A 421 17.06 -14.14 15.74
CA GLY A 421 18.34 -14.82 15.52
C GLY A 421 19.52 -13.90 15.24
N ARG A 422 19.30 -12.77 14.56
CA ARG A 422 20.38 -11.82 14.24
C ARG A 422 21.04 -11.21 15.48
N TRP A 423 20.31 -11.15 16.59
CA TRP A 423 20.80 -10.60 17.84
C TRP A 423 21.68 -11.60 18.60
N LEU A 424 21.62 -12.88 18.26
CA LEU A 424 22.41 -13.95 18.89
C LEU A 424 23.89 -13.98 18.47
N LEU A 425 24.31 -13.17 17.49
CA LEU A 425 25.72 -13.00 17.13
C LEU A 425 26.41 -11.87 17.90
N GLY A 426 25.61 -10.99 18.52
CA GLY A 426 26.07 -9.82 19.25
C GLY A 426 26.16 -10.06 20.75
N ASP A 427 26.55 -9.01 21.46
CA ASP A 427 26.73 -9.01 22.91
C ASP A 427 25.56 -8.28 23.61
N ALA A 428 24.33 -8.44 23.07
CA ALA A 428 23.16 -7.83 23.67
C ALA A 428 22.85 -8.49 25.02
N GLU A 429 22.59 -7.67 26.03
CA GLU A 429 22.24 -8.09 27.40
C GLU A 429 20.79 -7.74 27.74
N VAL A 430 20.21 -6.73 27.08
CA VAL A 430 18.83 -6.28 27.27
C VAL A 430 18.06 -6.45 25.97
N PHE A 431 17.04 -7.31 25.97
CA PHE A 431 16.19 -7.59 24.81
C PHE A 431 14.81 -7.00 25.03
N LEU A 432 14.41 -6.09 24.13
CA LEU A 432 13.09 -5.49 24.10
C LEU A 432 12.26 -6.25 23.06
N PHE A 433 11.26 -6.98 23.51
CA PHE A 433 10.27 -7.62 22.65
C PHE A 433 9.02 -6.74 22.66
N ASP A 434 8.79 -6.01 21.57
CA ASP A 434 7.66 -5.10 21.40
C ASP A 434 6.58 -5.77 20.54
N GLU A 435 5.47 -6.14 21.17
CA GLU A 435 4.34 -6.87 20.56
C GLU A 435 4.80 -8.01 19.61
N PRO A 436 5.73 -8.89 20.05
CA PRO A 436 6.44 -9.81 19.17
C PRO A 436 5.55 -10.90 18.57
N THR A 437 4.35 -11.07 19.13
CA THR A 437 3.34 -12.09 18.82
C THR A 437 2.19 -11.55 17.96
N THR A 438 2.22 -10.27 17.58
CA THR A 438 1.19 -9.67 16.73
C THR A 438 1.23 -10.24 15.31
N GLY A 439 0.07 -10.65 14.80
CA GLY A 439 -0.08 -11.24 13.47
C GLY A 439 0.77 -12.51 13.25
N VAL A 440 1.00 -13.31 14.30
CA VAL A 440 1.56 -14.67 14.19
C VAL A 440 0.61 -15.71 14.76
N ASP A 441 0.63 -16.91 14.17
CA ASP A 441 -0.22 -18.01 14.62
C ASP A 441 0.21 -18.56 15.98
N VAL A 442 -0.71 -19.28 16.64
CA VAL A 442 -0.50 -19.86 17.97
C VAL A 442 0.77 -20.73 18.05
N GLY A 443 1.10 -21.50 17.00
CA GLY A 443 2.31 -22.31 17.00
C GLY A 443 3.59 -21.47 16.99
N SER A 444 3.59 -20.37 16.21
CA SER A 444 4.68 -19.40 16.19
C SER A 444 4.81 -18.63 17.52
N LYS A 445 3.70 -18.28 18.19
CA LYS A 445 3.73 -17.64 19.52
C LYS A 445 4.51 -18.48 20.54
N VAL A 446 4.19 -19.78 20.62
CA VAL A 446 4.88 -20.73 21.50
C VAL A 446 6.39 -20.78 21.23
N GLU A 447 6.82 -20.72 19.97
CA GLU A 447 8.24 -20.71 19.62
C GLU A 447 8.95 -19.42 20.05
N ILE A 448 8.29 -18.26 19.92
CA ILE A 448 8.81 -16.97 20.39
C ILE A 448 9.00 -17.01 21.90
N TYR A 449 8.02 -17.53 22.64
CA TYR A 449 8.09 -17.70 24.09
C TYR A 449 9.29 -18.56 24.51
N ARG A 450 9.53 -19.68 23.82
CA ARG A 450 10.72 -20.52 24.08
C ARG A 450 12.02 -19.75 23.85
N GLN A 451 12.08 -18.90 22.83
CA GLN A 451 13.27 -18.09 22.57
C GLN A 451 13.50 -17.03 23.64
N MET A 452 12.44 -16.41 24.15
CA MET A 452 12.53 -15.49 25.29
C MET A 452 13.04 -16.21 26.55
N VAL A 453 12.52 -17.40 26.85
CA VAL A 453 12.98 -18.23 27.97
C VAL A 453 14.44 -18.62 27.81
N GLU A 454 14.87 -19.00 26.61
CA GLU A 454 16.28 -19.33 26.33
C GLU A 454 17.21 -18.12 26.48
N LEU A 455 16.78 -16.92 26.10
CA LEU A 455 17.54 -15.68 26.34
C LEU A 455 17.66 -15.37 27.83
N ALA A 456 16.55 -15.49 28.57
CA ALA A 456 16.52 -15.32 30.02
C ALA A 456 17.44 -16.35 30.71
N ARG A 457 17.42 -17.63 30.30
CA ARG A 457 18.30 -18.69 30.81
C ARG A 457 19.78 -18.36 30.65
N ARG A 458 20.15 -17.61 29.61
CA ARG A 458 21.53 -17.14 29.36
C ARG A 458 21.89 -15.90 30.18
N GLY A 459 21.00 -15.41 31.04
CA GLY A 459 21.23 -14.27 31.93
C GLY A 459 20.91 -12.91 31.30
N ALA A 460 20.24 -12.86 30.14
CA ALA A 460 19.75 -11.62 29.57
C ALA A 460 18.55 -11.07 30.35
N ALA A 461 18.37 -9.75 30.34
CA ALA A 461 17.13 -9.10 30.75
C ALA A 461 16.18 -9.05 29.55
N VAL A 462 15.00 -9.65 29.66
CA VAL A 462 13.98 -9.63 28.61
C VAL A 462 12.85 -8.71 29.06
N ILE A 463 12.60 -7.65 28.32
CA ILE A 463 11.39 -6.83 28.49
C ILE A 463 10.38 -7.31 27.46
N PHE A 464 9.25 -7.80 27.93
CA PHE A 464 8.16 -8.30 27.10
C PHE A 464 6.99 -7.32 27.14
N ILE A 465 6.76 -6.64 26.02
CA ILE A 465 5.60 -5.78 25.81
C ILE A 465 4.60 -6.56 24.97
N SER A 466 3.36 -6.65 25.44
CA SER A 466 2.25 -7.24 24.70
C SER A 466 0.96 -6.55 25.12
N SER A 467 0.03 -6.44 24.18
CA SER A 467 -1.34 -5.98 24.41
C SER A 467 -2.24 -7.12 24.92
N ASP A 468 -1.81 -8.37 24.73
CA ASP A 468 -2.50 -9.56 25.22
C ASP A 468 -2.13 -9.84 26.68
N PHE A 469 -3.08 -9.59 27.58
CA PHE A 469 -2.86 -9.75 29.02
C PHE A 469 -2.67 -11.22 29.44
N GLU A 470 -3.19 -12.19 28.69
CA GLU A 470 -2.95 -13.61 28.98
C GLU A 470 -1.48 -13.96 28.70
N GLU A 471 -0.92 -13.44 27.61
CA GLU A 471 0.50 -13.65 27.27
C GLU A 471 1.41 -13.04 28.33
N ILE A 472 1.16 -11.78 28.71
CA ILE A 472 1.94 -11.10 29.74
C ILE A 472 1.89 -11.88 31.06
N ALA A 473 0.69 -12.25 31.51
CA ALA A 473 0.52 -12.99 32.76
C ALA A 473 1.16 -14.39 32.71
N GLY A 474 1.07 -15.07 31.57
CA GLY A 474 1.58 -16.44 31.40
C GLY A 474 3.11 -16.53 31.23
N MET A 475 3.76 -15.49 30.70
CA MET A 475 5.19 -15.55 30.35
C MET A 475 6.11 -14.70 31.25
N SER A 476 5.57 -13.72 31.96
CA SER A 476 6.39 -12.76 32.71
C SER A 476 6.67 -13.23 34.15
N ASP A 477 7.84 -12.90 34.67
CA ASP A 477 8.18 -13.05 36.08
C ASP A 477 7.57 -11.92 36.91
N ARG A 478 7.67 -10.67 36.45
CA ARG A 478 7.06 -9.47 37.07
C ARG A 478 6.38 -8.65 35.99
N VAL A 479 5.30 -7.96 36.34
CA VAL A 479 4.53 -7.18 35.36
C VAL A 479 4.33 -5.75 35.83
N ALA A 480 4.80 -4.79 35.04
CA ALA A 480 4.44 -3.39 35.19
C ALA A 480 3.24 -3.05 34.30
N VAL A 481 2.24 -2.36 34.87
CA VAL A 481 1.12 -1.82 34.10
C VAL A 481 1.37 -0.35 33.81
N MET A 482 1.32 0.00 32.53
CA MET A 482 1.43 1.37 32.04
C MET A 482 0.06 1.95 31.72
N HIS A 483 -0.16 3.19 32.14
CA HIS A 483 -1.33 3.99 31.80
C HIS A 483 -0.90 5.45 31.59
N LYS A 484 -1.24 6.02 30.42
CA LYS A 484 -0.93 7.42 30.03
C LYS A 484 0.53 7.84 30.27
N GLY A 485 1.48 6.97 29.90
CA GLY A 485 2.91 7.24 29.98
C GLY A 485 3.54 7.07 31.35
N ARG A 486 2.85 6.45 32.31
CA ARG A 486 3.35 6.15 33.67
C ARG A 486 3.16 4.69 34.00
N ILE A 487 4.05 4.13 34.83
CA ILE A 487 3.81 2.86 35.50
C ILE A 487 2.96 3.15 36.74
N ASN A 488 1.74 2.61 36.80
CA ASN A 488 0.82 2.83 37.92
C ASN A 488 0.76 1.65 38.90
N LYS A 489 1.10 0.45 38.45
CA LYS A 489 1.16 -0.76 39.27
C LYS A 489 2.29 -1.68 38.82
N LEU A 490 2.92 -2.33 39.80
CA LEU A 490 3.84 -3.44 39.60
C LEU A 490 3.25 -4.68 40.31
N PHE A 491 3.26 -5.81 39.62
CA PHE A 491 2.87 -7.12 40.14
C PHE A 491 4.11 -7.99 40.33
N GLU A 492 4.17 -8.65 41.48
CA GLU A 492 5.19 -9.65 41.78
C GLU A 492 4.86 -11.01 41.13
N PRO A 493 5.80 -11.97 41.09
CA PRO A 493 5.58 -13.25 40.41
C PRO A 493 4.34 -14.00 40.90
N GLY A 494 3.47 -14.36 39.96
CA GLY A 494 2.23 -15.09 40.21
C GLY A 494 1.04 -14.24 40.69
N GLU A 495 1.21 -12.92 40.88
CA GLU A 495 0.11 -12.04 41.31
C GLU A 495 -0.77 -11.54 40.15
N ALA A 496 -0.22 -11.47 38.93
CA ALA A 496 -0.92 -10.90 37.78
C ALA A 496 -1.87 -11.91 37.13
N THR A 497 -3.15 -11.55 37.05
CA THR A 497 -4.14 -12.20 36.17
C THR A 497 -4.55 -11.24 35.04
N ALA A 498 -5.10 -11.78 33.94
CA ALA A 498 -5.54 -10.96 32.81
C ALA A 498 -6.55 -9.87 33.23
N GLU A 499 -7.49 -10.21 34.12
CA GLU A 499 -8.50 -9.29 34.66
C GLU A 499 -7.86 -8.19 35.52
N SER A 500 -6.89 -8.56 36.36
CA SER A 500 -6.18 -7.59 37.19
C SER A 500 -5.36 -6.60 36.33
N LEU A 501 -4.72 -7.09 35.26
CA LEU A 501 -3.94 -6.25 34.36
C LEU A 501 -4.84 -5.27 33.60
N LEU A 502 -5.99 -5.74 33.10
CA LEU A 502 -7.00 -4.90 32.45
C LEU A 502 -7.50 -3.79 33.38
N TYR A 503 -7.80 -4.12 34.64
CA TYR A 503 -8.29 -3.17 35.64
C TYR A 503 -7.31 -2.02 35.93
N TRP A 504 -6.00 -2.31 36.03
CA TRP A 504 -5.00 -1.26 36.23
C TRP A 504 -4.69 -0.52 34.93
N ALA A 505 -4.79 -1.18 33.78
CA ALA A 505 -4.54 -0.57 32.47
C ALA A 505 -5.64 0.43 32.06
N SER A 506 -6.89 0.21 32.50
CA SER A 506 -8.02 1.14 32.30
C SER A 506 -7.95 2.39 33.18
N GLY A 507 -7.05 2.43 34.17
CA GLY A 507 -6.94 3.53 35.12
C GLY A 507 -7.94 3.47 36.28
N SER A 508 -8.68 2.37 36.45
CA SER A 508 -9.69 2.20 37.51
C SER A 508 -9.08 2.06 38.91
N GLY A 509 -7.77 1.81 39.03
CA GLY A 509 -7.06 1.68 40.30
C GLY A 509 -6.68 3.00 41.00
N ASP A 510 -6.92 4.17 40.37
CA ASP A 510 -6.59 5.48 40.95
C ASP A 510 -7.60 5.96 42.03
N GLU A 511 -8.74 5.28 42.23
CA GLU A 511 -9.80 5.71 43.18
C GLU A 511 -9.68 5.19 44.62
N ALA A 512 -8.70 4.34 44.96
CA ALA A 512 -8.57 3.80 46.31
C ALA A 512 -7.42 4.44 47.12
N LYS A 513 -7.65 5.65 47.67
CA LYS A 513 -6.94 6.12 48.88
C LYS A 513 -7.94 6.17 50.05
N PRO A 514 -7.63 5.60 51.23
CA PRO A 514 -8.52 5.68 52.38
C PRO A 514 -8.47 7.10 52.96
N ALA A 515 -9.57 7.84 52.83
CA ALA A 515 -9.73 9.11 53.52
C ALA A 515 -9.96 8.85 55.02
N SER A 516 -9.08 9.40 55.84
CA SER A 516 -9.18 9.50 57.28
C SER A 516 -10.50 10.13 57.73
N ALA A 517 -11.09 9.54 58.76
CA ALA A 517 -12.28 10.02 59.45
C ALA A 517 -12.17 11.47 59.89
N THR A 518 -13.14 12.33 59.49
CA THR A 518 -13.74 13.32 60.40
C THR A 518 -15.07 13.86 59.87
N SER A 519 -16.01 14.00 60.81
CA SER A 519 -17.22 14.84 60.84
C SER A 519 -18.35 14.64 59.82
N ARG A 520 -19.44 14.07 60.34
CA ARG A 520 -20.83 14.30 59.92
C ARG A 520 -21.20 15.77 60.14
N GLU A 521 -21.86 16.39 59.16
CA GLU A 521 -23.04 17.25 59.36
C GLU A 521 -23.74 17.54 58.01
N THR A 522 -24.95 16.99 57.90
CA THR A 522 -26.21 17.49 57.29
C THR A 522 -26.17 18.70 56.36
N VAL A 523 -26.77 18.55 55.16
CA VAL A 523 -28.03 19.23 54.73
C VAL A 523 -28.70 18.38 53.62
N ALA A 524 -30.01 18.14 53.78
CA ALA A 524 -30.91 17.53 52.81
C ALA A 524 -31.58 18.60 51.93
N ASP A 525 -32.24 18.14 50.88
CA ASP A 525 -33.05 18.88 49.88
C ASP A 525 -32.28 19.59 48.75
N GLU A 526 -32.20 18.91 47.60
CA GLU A 526 -33.06 19.26 46.45
C GLU A 526 -32.91 18.18 45.37
N ALA A 527 -33.94 17.35 45.24
CA ALA A 527 -34.15 16.50 44.08
C ALA A 527 -35.20 17.15 43.19
N THR A 528 -34.79 17.91 42.17
CA THR A 528 -35.52 17.94 40.88
C THR A 528 -34.71 18.63 39.77
N SER A 529 -34.76 18.00 38.60
CA SER A 529 -34.46 18.58 37.27
C SER A 529 -33.02 19.02 36.99
N GLN A 530 -32.27 18.15 36.31
CA GLN A 530 -31.75 18.38 34.95
C GLN A 530 -30.78 17.25 34.60
N MET A 531 -31.19 16.38 33.68
CA MET A 531 -30.24 15.52 32.95
C MET A 531 -29.30 16.44 32.16
N PRO A 532 -27.97 16.28 32.23
CA PRO A 532 -27.09 16.86 31.24
C PRO A 532 -27.31 16.12 29.92
N SER A 533 -27.50 16.89 28.85
CA SER A 533 -27.61 16.43 27.48
C SER A 533 -26.41 15.58 27.06
N ALA A 534 -26.69 14.65 26.14
CA ALA A 534 -25.78 13.68 25.56
C ALA A 534 -24.72 14.31 24.62
N ASP A 535 -23.87 15.20 25.13
CA ASP A 535 -22.83 15.89 24.34
C ASP A 535 -21.41 15.84 24.95
N ALA A 536 -21.11 14.89 25.84
CA ALA A 536 -19.84 14.90 26.55
C ALA A 536 -19.10 13.54 26.65
N VAL A 537 -19.20 12.65 25.67
CA VAL A 537 -18.21 11.56 25.50
C VAL A 537 -18.07 11.19 24.01
N ALA A 538 -17.21 11.91 23.30
CA ALA A 538 -16.51 11.40 22.13
C ALA A 538 -15.33 12.34 21.85
N SER A 539 -14.12 11.94 22.22
CA SER A 539 -12.94 12.52 21.59
C SER A 539 -12.96 12.05 20.14
N PRO A 540 -13.08 12.93 19.14
CA PRO A 540 -13.01 12.48 17.76
C PRO A 540 -11.60 11.93 17.56
N ALA A 541 -11.50 10.66 17.18
CA ALA A 541 -10.34 10.18 16.43
C ALA A 541 -10.06 11.23 15.36
N GLN A 542 -8.82 11.73 15.32
CA GLN A 542 -8.43 12.80 14.41
C GLN A 542 -8.67 12.31 12.97
N VAL A 543 -9.84 12.63 12.44
CA VAL A 543 -10.15 12.58 11.02
C VAL A 543 -9.06 13.41 10.37
N ALA A 544 -8.20 12.76 9.58
CA ALA A 544 -7.26 13.47 8.72
C ALA A 544 -8.10 14.48 7.93
N LYS A 545 -7.92 15.77 8.23
CA LYS A 545 -8.69 16.84 7.57
C LYS A 545 -8.52 16.63 6.07
N PRO A 546 -9.61 16.61 5.28
CA PRO A 546 -9.50 16.47 3.83
C PRO A 546 -8.51 17.52 3.32
N PRO A 547 -7.67 17.20 2.32
CA PRO A 547 -6.72 18.15 1.79
C PRO A 547 -7.45 19.47 1.48
N SER A 548 -7.05 20.50 2.22
CA SER A 548 -7.78 21.76 2.26
C SER A 548 -7.98 22.32 0.85
N VAL A 549 -9.11 22.98 0.62
CA VAL A 549 -9.45 23.69 -0.64
C VAL A 549 -8.29 24.58 -1.13
N TRP A 550 -7.47 25.08 -0.20
CA TRP A 550 -6.23 25.82 -0.44
C TRP A 550 -5.18 25.09 -1.28
N ALA A 551 -5.13 23.75 -1.29
CA ALA A 551 -4.16 23.01 -2.09
C ALA A 551 -4.44 23.11 -3.62
N ARG A 552 -5.72 23.17 -4.03
CA ARG A 552 -6.12 23.23 -5.46
C ARG A 552 -6.12 24.66 -6.00
N TRP A 553 -6.66 25.58 -5.21
CA TRP A 553 -6.62 26.99 -5.56
C TRP A 553 -5.24 27.59 -5.33
N GLY A 554 -4.37 26.95 -4.55
CA GLY A 554 -3.01 27.40 -4.29
C GLY A 554 -2.12 27.34 -5.52
N THR A 555 -2.16 26.24 -6.30
CA THR A 555 -1.37 26.12 -7.54
C THR A 555 -1.91 27.00 -8.65
N ILE A 556 -3.22 26.95 -8.94
CA ILE A 556 -3.86 27.84 -9.93
C ILE A 556 -3.68 29.31 -9.53
N GLY A 557 -3.94 29.64 -8.27
CA GLY A 557 -3.74 30.99 -7.74
C GLY A 557 -2.29 31.44 -7.83
N GLY A 558 -1.33 30.58 -7.49
CA GLY A 558 0.10 30.84 -7.67
C GLY A 558 0.47 31.12 -9.12
N MET A 559 -0.03 30.32 -10.07
CA MET A 559 0.17 30.55 -11.51
C MET A 559 -0.40 31.90 -11.95
N VAL A 560 -1.62 32.24 -11.53
CA VAL A 560 -2.26 33.53 -11.84
C VAL A 560 -1.47 34.70 -11.25
N VAL A 561 -1.02 34.60 -9.99
CA VAL A 561 -0.20 35.64 -9.34
C VAL A 561 1.11 35.86 -10.08
N VAL A 562 1.78 34.79 -10.50
CA VAL A 562 3.03 34.88 -11.27
C VAL A 562 2.79 35.58 -12.62
N LEU A 563 1.75 35.20 -13.37
CA LEU A 563 1.43 35.85 -14.64
C LEU A 563 0.99 37.31 -14.45
N ALA A 564 0.25 37.63 -13.38
CA ALA A 564 -0.14 39.00 -13.06
C ALA A 564 1.07 39.87 -12.72
N LEU A 565 2.04 39.35 -11.97
CA LEU A 565 3.29 40.05 -11.68
C LEU A 565 4.08 40.33 -12.96
N ILE A 566 4.18 39.36 -13.87
CA ILE A 566 4.80 39.56 -15.18
C ILE A 566 4.06 40.63 -15.99
N ALA A 567 2.73 40.61 -15.99
CA ALA A 567 1.93 41.61 -16.69
C ALA A 567 2.17 43.04 -16.17
N VAL A 568 2.41 43.20 -14.87
CA VAL A 568 2.79 44.48 -14.24
C VAL A 568 4.20 44.89 -14.65
N LEU A 569 5.16 43.96 -14.66
CA LEU A 569 6.57 44.24 -14.98
C LEU A 569 6.82 44.46 -16.48
N ALA A 570 6.01 43.86 -17.34
CA ALA A 570 6.09 43.97 -18.80
C ALA A 570 4.69 44.19 -19.40
N PRO A 571 4.23 45.43 -19.57
CA PRO A 571 2.89 45.73 -20.10
C PRO A 571 2.62 45.12 -21.48
N GLN A 572 3.66 45.01 -22.31
CA GLN A 572 3.62 44.35 -23.62
C GLN A 572 3.28 42.86 -23.57
N PHE A 573 3.37 42.23 -22.40
CA PHE A 573 2.95 40.85 -22.18
C PHE A 573 1.45 40.65 -22.49
N LEU A 574 0.62 41.66 -22.22
CA LEU A 574 -0.83 41.60 -22.50
C LEU A 574 -1.21 42.06 -23.91
N ALA A 575 -0.24 42.41 -24.76
CA ALA A 575 -0.52 42.77 -26.14
C ALA A 575 -1.14 41.57 -26.89
N LEU A 576 -2.19 41.81 -27.69
CA LEU A 576 -2.90 40.75 -28.42
C LEU A 576 -1.97 39.92 -29.31
N ASN A 577 -1.03 40.57 -30.00
CA ASN A 577 -0.06 39.88 -30.84
C ASN A 577 0.82 38.94 -30.01
N ASN A 578 1.31 39.41 -28.85
CA ASN A 578 2.11 38.60 -27.93
C ASN A 578 1.31 37.42 -27.38
N ILE A 579 0.04 37.62 -27.02
CA ILE A 579 -0.84 36.53 -26.55
C ILE A 579 -0.98 35.46 -27.63
N PHE A 580 -1.23 35.84 -28.88
CA PHE A 580 -1.34 34.87 -29.97
C PHE A 580 -0.03 34.16 -30.28
N ASP A 581 1.11 34.85 -30.20
CA ASP A 581 2.43 34.25 -30.37
C ASP A 581 2.72 33.22 -29.27
N VAL A 582 2.41 33.55 -28.01
CA VAL A 582 2.52 32.63 -26.87
C VAL A 582 1.60 31.42 -27.05
N LEU A 583 0.36 31.62 -27.48
CA LEU A 583 -0.57 30.51 -27.72
C LEU A 583 -0.09 29.60 -28.85
N LYS A 584 0.49 30.16 -29.92
CA LYS A 584 1.10 29.39 -31.01
C LYS A 584 2.31 28.58 -30.54
N GLN A 585 3.30 29.23 -29.93
CA GLN A 585 4.52 28.59 -29.44
C GLN A 585 4.22 27.56 -28.35
N GLY A 586 3.36 27.94 -27.39
CA GLY A 586 2.93 27.09 -26.30
C GLY A 586 2.15 25.86 -26.76
N SER A 587 1.48 25.93 -27.91
CA SER A 587 0.77 24.77 -28.47
C SER A 587 1.73 23.64 -28.84
N VAL A 588 2.91 23.95 -29.39
CA VAL A 588 3.92 22.92 -29.74
C VAL A 588 4.42 22.21 -28.48
N LEU A 589 4.77 22.98 -27.45
CA LEU A 589 5.16 22.43 -26.14
C LEU A 589 4.05 21.55 -25.56
N ALA A 590 2.79 22.01 -25.64
CA ALA A 590 1.65 21.28 -25.14
C ALA A 590 1.44 19.95 -25.86
N PHE A 591 1.61 19.88 -27.19
CA PHE A 591 1.54 18.61 -27.92
C PHE A 591 2.59 17.59 -27.43
N ILE A 592 3.83 18.02 -27.26
CA ILE A 592 4.89 17.15 -26.73
C ILE A 592 4.57 16.70 -25.31
N ALA A 593 4.12 17.62 -24.45
CA ALA A 593 3.72 17.32 -23.08
C ALA A 593 2.53 16.35 -23.01
N LEU A 594 1.56 16.46 -23.92
CA LEU A 594 0.43 15.54 -24.02
C LEU A 594 0.88 14.12 -24.41
N GLY A 595 1.75 14.00 -25.41
CA GLY A 595 2.31 12.70 -25.82
C GLY A 595 3.07 12.03 -24.68
N LEU A 596 3.88 12.79 -23.95
CA LEU A 596 4.60 12.31 -22.77
C LEU A 596 3.66 11.93 -21.62
N THR A 597 2.61 12.73 -21.37
CA THR A 597 1.63 12.48 -20.30
C THR A 597 0.93 11.14 -20.50
N VAL A 598 0.60 10.76 -21.74
CA VAL A 598 -0.01 9.46 -22.05
C VAL A 598 0.88 8.31 -21.59
N VAL A 599 2.19 8.39 -21.85
CA VAL A 599 3.16 7.36 -21.45
C VAL A 599 3.30 7.31 -19.93
N LEU A 600 3.41 8.49 -19.29
CA LEU A 600 3.54 8.60 -17.83
C LEU A 600 2.30 8.07 -17.09
N ILE A 601 1.09 8.22 -17.63
CA ILE A 601 -0.15 7.71 -17.04
C ILE A 601 -0.11 6.20 -16.83
N ALA A 602 0.53 5.45 -17.73
CA ALA A 602 0.68 4.00 -17.65
C ALA A 602 1.94 3.56 -16.86
N GLY A 603 2.60 4.48 -16.15
CA GLY A 603 3.84 4.22 -15.41
C GLY A 603 5.06 4.04 -16.32
N GLY A 604 4.95 4.42 -17.59
CA GLY A 604 6.07 4.48 -18.52
C GLY A 604 6.88 5.76 -18.37
N PHE A 605 8.02 5.84 -19.05
CA PHE A 605 8.84 7.05 -19.11
C PHE A 605 9.47 7.13 -20.50
N ASP A 606 9.42 8.31 -21.14
CA ASP A 606 9.94 8.49 -22.50
C ASP A 606 10.84 9.73 -22.61
N MET A 607 12.15 9.50 -22.52
CA MET A 607 13.17 10.54 -22.76
C MET A 607 13.31 10.92 -24.24
N SER A 608 12.88 10.04 -25.16
CA SER A 608 13.07 10.23 -26.59
C SER A 608 12.09 11.22 -27.21
N ALA A 609 11.06 11.64 -26.45
CA ALA A 609 9.93 12.43 -26.94
C ALA A 609 10.33 13.61 -27.85
N GLY A 610 11.23 14.48 -27.39
CA GLY A 610 11.67 15.63 -28.19
C GLY A 610 12.51 15.24 -29.41
N ALA A 611 13.38 14.23 -29.30
CA ALA A 611 14.20 13.76 -30.42
C ALA A 611 13.37 13.05 -31.50
N VAL A 612 12.34 12.29 -31.11
CA VAL A 612 11.40 11.64 -32.02
C VAL A 612 10.55 12.68 -32.76
N SER A 613 10.02 13.69 -32.04
CA SER A 613 9.31 14.81 -32.68
C SER A 613 10.21 15.54 -33.68
N GLN A 614 11.47 15.81 -33.31
CA GLN A 614 12.42 16.48 -34.20
C GLN A 614 12.78 15.67 -35.45
N PHE A 615 12.91 14.34 -35.29
CA PHE A 615 13.13 13.46 -36.43
C PHE A 615 11.90 13.46 -37.35
N ALA A 616 10.69 13.40 -36.79
CA ALA A 616 9.44 13.53 -37.55
C ALA A 616 9.33 14.90 -38.25
N THR A 617 9.79 15.99 -37.64
CA THR A 617 9.90 17.34 -38.26
C THR A 617 10.77 17.30 -39.52
N ASN A 618 11.95 16.69 -39.45
CA ASN A 618 12.88 16.60 -40.58
C ASN A 618 12.32 15.71 -41.70
N LEU A 619 11.72 14.57 -41.37
CA LEU A 619 11.06 13.71 -42.34
C LEU A 619 9.88 14.42 -43.03
N ALA A 620 9.04 15.12 -42.27
CA ALA A 620 7.94 15.90 -42.83
C ALA A 620 8.46 16.99 -43.79
N ALA A 621 9.48 17.76 -43.38
CA ALA A 621 10.08 18.77 -44.23
C ALA A 621 10.68 18.17 -45.51
N GLY A 622 11.46 17.10 -45.39
CA GLY A 622 12.08 16.44 -46.54
C GLY A 622 11.06 15.82 -47.50
N THR A 623 9.95 15.26 -47.01
CA THR A 623 8.87 14.77 -47.90
C THR A 623 8.22 15.88 -48.71
N LEU A 624 8.02 17.06 -48.13
CA LEU A 624 7.47 18.22 -48.84
C LEU A 624 8.47 18.79 -49.86
N ILE A 625 9.76 18.78 -49.54
CA ILE A 625 10.84 19.14 -50.49
C ILE A 625 10.85 18.18 -51.67
N ALA A 626 10.60 16.89 -51.44
CA ALA A 626 10.47 15.87 -52.48
C ALA A 626 9.17 15.98 -53.32
N GLY A 627 8.32 16.98 -53.06
CA GLY A 627 7.10 17.25 -53.81
C GLY A 627 5.87 16.47 -53.34
N ALA A 628 5.93 15.76 -52.21
CA ALA A 628 4.76 15.12 -51.63
C ALA A 628 3.81 16.15 -50.99
N GLY A 629 2.52 15.83 -50.89
CA GLY A 629 1.51 16.71 -50.27
C GLY A 629 1.50 16.66 -48.73
N SER A 630 0.82 17.63 -48.11
CA SER A 630 0.68 17.73 -46.64
C SER A 630 0.14 16.47 -45.97
N ALA A 631 -0.74 15.72 -46.64
CA ALA A 631 -1.26 14.45 -46.13
C ALA A 631 -0.18 13.38 -45.98
N ALA A 632 0.79 13.32 -46.90
CA ALA A 632 1.91 12.40 -46.82
C ALA A 632 2.85 12.78 -45.67
N ALA A 633 3.11 14.07 -45.47
CA ALA A 633 3.90 14.57 -44.34
C ALA A 633 3.25 14.23 -42.99
N LEU A 634 1.93 14.41 -42.86
CA LEU A 634 1.16 14.02 -41.67
C LEU A 634 1.20 12.51 -41.43
N GLY A 635 0.97 11.71 -42.47
CA GLY A 635 1.01 10.25 -42.39
C GLY A 635 2.39 9.73 -41.99
N LEU A 636 3.46 10.26 -42.58
CA LEU A 636 4.83 9.86 -42.25
C LEU A 636 5.19 10.26 -40.81
N GLY A 637 4.86 11.47 -40.38
CA GLY A 637 5.12 11.91 -38.99
C GLY A 637 4.38 11.04 -37.97
N ALA A 638 3.10 10.74 -38.20
CA ALA A 638 2.32 9.83 -37.36
C ALA A 638 2.94 8.42 -37.31
N LEU A 639 3.37 7.89 -38.46
CA LEU A 639 4.03 6.59 -38.56
C LEU A 639 5.36 6.56 -37.80
N THR A 640 6.21 7.58 -37.95
CA THR A 640 7.47 7.71 -37.22
C THR A 640 7.25 7.65 -35.71
N GLY A 641 6.25 8.40 -35.22
CA GLY A 641 5.85 8.40 -33.83
C GLY A 641 5.37 7.04 -33.32
N LEU A 642 4.49 6.37 -34.08
CA LEU A 642 3.98 5.03 -33.76
C LEU A 642 5.10 3.99 -33.70
N VAL A 643 6.04 4.03 -34.66
CA VAL A 643 7.19 3.12 -34.72
C VAL A 643 8.12 3.35 -33.52
N ALA A 644 8.46 4.60 -33.21
CA ALA A 644 9.29 4.92 -32.06
C ALA A 644 8.64 4.44 -30.74
N GLY A 645 7.33 4.67 -30.58
CA GLY A 645 6.55 4.16 -29.44
C GLY A 645 6.57 2.64 -29.36
N ALA A 646 6.36 1.94 -30.46
CA ALA A 646 6.41 0.47 -30.50
C ALA A 646 7.81 -0.08 -30.16
N VAL A 647 8.87 0.57 -30.64
CA VAL A 647 10.27 0.21 -30.30
C VAL A 647 10.53 0.42 -28.82
N ASN A 648 10.16 1.58 -28.26
CA ASN A 648 10.28 1.85 -26.82
C ASN A 648 9.53 0.79 -25.99
N ALA A 649 8.29 0.47 -26.37
CA ALA A 649 7.51 -0.57 -25.71
C ALA A 649 8.19 -1.94 -25.78
N ALA A 650 8.73 -2.34 -26.93
CA ALA A 650 9.43 -3.60 -27.09
C ALA A 650 10.69 -3.68 -26.21
N LEU A 651 11.53 -2.65 -26.21
CA LEU A 651 12.74 -2.59 -25.38
C LEU A 651 12.42 -2.72 -23.88
N VAL A 652 11.37 -2.04 -23.42
CA VAL A 652 10.99 -2.05 -22.01
C VAL A 652 10.30 -3.35 -21.61
N LEU A 653 9.35 -3.83 -22.41
CA LEU A 653 8.44 -4.90 -22.01
C LEU A 653 8.92 -6.29 -22.43
N ILE A 654 9.58 -6.40 -23.60
CA ILE A 654 10.05 -7.68 -24.15
C ILE A 654 11.50 -7.93 -23.70
N PHE A 655 12.37 -6.93 -23.81
CA PHE A 655 13.78 -7.06 -23.44
C PHE A 655 14.05 -6.75 -21.95
N GLY A 656 13.04 -6.32 -21.20
CA GLY A 656 13.15 -6.02 -19.77
C GLY A 656 14.10 -4.86 -19.45
N MET A 657 14.37 -3.97 -20.40
CA MET A 657 15.25 -2.82 -20.16
C MET A 657 14.56 -1.79 -19.27
N PRO A 658 15.29 -1.14 -18.33
CA PRO A 658 14.77 0.02 -17.63
C PRO A 658 14.31 1.11 -18.64
N ALA A 659 13.10 1.64 -18.47
CA ALA A 659 12.49 2.58 -19.42
C ALA A 659 13.36 3.82 -19.70
N PHE A 660 14.02 4.33 -18.67
CA PHE A 660 14.98 5.43 -18.81
C PHE A 660 16.10 5.08 -19.80
N VAL A 661 16.71 3.89 -19.67
CA VAL A 661 17.84 3.45 -20.51
C VAL A 661 17.38 3.19 -21.94
N ALA A 662 16.25 2.50 -22.11
CA ALA A 662 15.69 2.19 -23.43
C ALA A 662 15.38 3.47 -24.22
N THR A 663 14.66 4.40 -23.60
CA THR A 663 14.25 5.64 -24.27
C THR A 663 15.39 6.63 -24.45
N LEU A 664 16.40 6.62 -23.58
CA LEU A 664 17.66 7.36 -23.82
C LEU A 664 18.42 6.80 -25.03
N GLY A 665 18.47 5.48 -25.21
CA GLY A 665 19.04 4.85 -26.40
C GLY A 665 18.29 5.26 -27.68
N VAL A 666 16.96 5.19 -27.67
CA VAL A 666 16.12 5.63 -28.81
C VAL A 666 16.29 7.12 -29.10
N MET A 667 16.46 7.95 -28.07
CA MET A 667 16.78 9.37 -28.23
C MET A 667 18.05 9.56 -29.06
N PHE A 668 19.17 8.92 -28.69
CA PHE A 668 20.42 9.03 -29.44
C PHE A 668 20.32 8.48 -30.87
N VAL A 669 19.57 7.39 -31.07
CA VAL A 669 19.31 6.86 -32.41
C VAL A 669 18.52 7.86 -33.26
N ALA A 670 17.46 8.47 -32.71
CA ALA A 670 16.67 9.47 -33.43
C ALA A 670 17.47 10.75 -33.72
N MET A 671 18.32 11.19 -32.79
CA MET A 671 19.24 12.32 -33.00
C MET A 671 20.24 12.02 -34.13
N GLY A 672 20.87 10.84 -34.11
CA GLY A 672 21.79 10.40 -35.16
C GLY A 672 21.10 10.26 -36.52
N ALA A 673 19.91 9.68 -36.56
CA ALA A 673 19.10 9.56 -37.77
C ALA A 673 18.72 10.93 -38.34
N THR A 674 18.41 11.90 -37.48
CA THR A 674 18.16 13.29 -37.89
C THR A 674 19.36 13.91 -38.58
N LEU A 675 20.55 13.81 -37.97
CA LEU A 675 21.80 14.35 -38.51
C LEU A 675 22.22 13.68 -39.83
N LEU A 676 22.04 12.36 -39.92
CA LEU A 676 22.30 11.61 -41.16
C LEU A 676 21.33 12.02 -42.27
N TYR A 677 20.06 12.26 -41.94
CA TYR A 677 19.05 12.63 -42.91
C TYR A 677 19.23 14.04 -43.47
N ASN A 678 19.53 15.02 -42.60
CA ASN A 678 19.64 16.43 -43.01
C ASN A 678 21.09 16.87 -43.29
N GLY A 679 22.08 15.98 -43.14
CA GLY A 679 23.49 16.28 -43.37
C GLY A 679 24.06 17.33 -42.39
N GLY A 680 23.43 17.53 -41.24
CA GLY A 680 23.76 18.59 -40.29
C GLY A 680 23.33 20.00 -40.76
N GLN A 681 22.46 20.10 -41.76
CA GLN A 681 21.93 21.37 -42.28
C GLN A 681 20.44 21.51 -41.99
N ALA A 682 19.98 22.77 -41.88
CA ALA A 682 18.57 23.05 -41.70
C ALA A 682 17.82 22.86 -43.03
N LEU A 683 16.67 22.21 -42.99
CA LEU A 683 15.80 22.05 -44.16
C LEU A 683 14.86 23.24 -44.22
N THR A 684 14.84 23.96 -45.34
CA THR A 684 13.94 25.10 -45.54
C THR A 684 12.84 24.72 -46.54
N LEU A 685 11.59 25.02 -46.20
CA LEU A 685 10.45 24.71 -47.04
C LEU A 685 10.12 25.86 -47.99
N ALA A 686 9.87 25.55 -49.26
CA ALA A 686 9.27 26.49 -50.21
C ALA A 686 7.84 26.83 -49.78
N ASN A 687 7.30 27.96 -50.25
CA ASN A 687 5.97 28.42 -49.85
C ASN A 687 4.87 27.40 -50.21
N GLN A 688 4.36 26.71 -49.19
CA GLN A 688 3.32 25.68 -49.28
C GLN A 688 2.13 26.12 -48.41
N PRO A 689 1.23 26.98 -48.93
CA PRO A 689 0.20 27.65 -48.11
C PRO A 689 -0.67 26.67 -47.32
N GLY A 690 -1.04 25.54 -47.93
CA GLY A 690 -1.86 24.51 -47.28
C GLY A 690 -1.15 23.79 -46.13
N PHE A 691 0.17 23.61 -46.20
CA PHE A 691 0.96 23.02 -45.12
C PHE A 691 1.20 24.02 -43.99
N PHE A 692 1.58 25.26 -44.32
CA PHE A 692 1.84 26.31 -43.34
C PHE A 692 0.58 26.76 -42.61
N PHE A 693 -0.60 26.58 -43.20
CA PHE A 693 -1.86 26.82 -42.48
C PHE A 693 -1.97 25.99 -41.19
N ILE A 694 -1.37 24.78 -41.13
CA ILE A 694 -1.42 23.90 -39.95
C ILE A 694 -0.79 24.56 -38.71
N GLY A 695 0.42 25.11 -38.83
CA GLY A 695 1.17 25.71 -37.74
C GLY A 695 1.03 27.23 -37.62
N GLN A 696 0.75 27.91 -38.73
CA GLN A 696 0.74 29.38 -38.82
C GLN A 696 -0.64 29.99 -39.10
N GLY A 697 -1.58 29.19 -39.62
CA GLY A 697 -2.90 29.65 -40.02
C GLY A 697 -3.78 30.13 -38.86
N TYR A 698 -4.84 30.85 -39.23
CA TYR A 698 -5.84 31.37 -38.30
C TYR A 698 -7.24 31.03 -38.78
N VAL A 699 -8.15 30.79 -37.84
CA VAL A 699 -9.59 30.73 -38.07
C VAL A 699 -10.22 31.88 -37.29
N GLY A 700 -10.56 32.96 -37.99
CA GLY A 700 -10.86 34.24 -37.34
C GLY A 700 -9.65 34.75 -36.54
N PRO A 701 -9.79 35.13 -35.25
CA PRO A 701 -8.67 35.56 -34.42
C PRO A 701 -7.89 34.40 -33.80
N VAL A 702 -8.35 33.15 -33.93
CA VAL A 702 -7.79 32.01 -33.19
C VAL A 702 -6.73 31.29 -34.03
N PRO A 703 -5.51 31.05 -33.49
CA PRO A 703 -4.52 30.23 -34.17
C PRO A 703 -5.05 28.81 -34.46
N PHE A 704 -4.91 28.34 -35.70
CA PHE A 704 -5.42 27.02 -36.08
C PHE A 704 -4.75 25.89 -35.30
N VAL A 705 -3.46 26.01 -34.99
CA VAL A 705 -2.71 25.06 -34.15
C VAL A 705 -3.32 24.89 -32.74
N LEU A 706 -3.90 25.95 -32.17
CA LEU A 706 -4.58 25.89 -30.88
C LEU A 706 -5.88 25.09 -30.96
N LEU A 707 -6.65 25.25 -32.06
CA LEU A 707 -7.85 24.45 -32.29
C LEU A 707 -7.51 22.97 -32.44
N LEU A 708 -6.42 22.66 -33.15
CA LEU A 708 -5.89 21.32 -33.29
C LEU A 708 -5.49 20.73 -31.93
N LEU A 709 -4.78 21.50 -31.10
CA LEU A 709 -4.42 21.11 -29.74
C LEU A 709 -5.63 20.84 -28.85
N LEU A 710 -6.64 21.70 -28.88
CA LEU A 710 -7.88 21.51 -28.12
C LEU A 710 -8.63 20.26 -28.57
N ALA A 711 -8.71 20.01 -29.88
CA ALA A 711 -9.30 18.80 -30.44
C ALA A 711 -8.54 17.54 -30.01
N THR A 712 -7.21 17.54 -30.11
CA THR A 712 -6.36 16.43 -29.64
C THR A 712 -6.53 16.21 -28.14
N THR A 713 -6.53 17.28 -27.34
CA THR A 713 -6.73 17.19 -25.89
C THR A 713 -8.11 16.60 -25.56
N ALA A 714 -9.17 17.02 -26.27
CA ALA A 714 -10.52 16.48 -26.07
C ALA A 714 -10.61 14.98 -26.41
N VAL A 715 -10.00 14.56 -27.52
CA VAL A 715 -9.93 13.14 -27.91
C VAL A 715 -9.15 12.34 -26.87
N LEU A 716 -7.96 12.79 -26.47
CA LEU A 716 -7.16 12.12 -25.46
C LEU A 716 -7.89 12.07 -24.11
N HIS A 717 -8.55 13.16 -23.70
CA HIS A 717 -9.32 13.21 -22.47
C HIS A 717 -10.47 12.19 -22.51
N PHE A 718 -11.20 12.13 -23.62
CA PHE A 718 -12.25 11.14 -23.82
C PHE A 718 -11.69 9.70 -23.76
N VAL A 719 -10.65 9.39 -24.53
CA VAL A 719 -10.03 8.05 -24.52
C VAL A 719 -9.56 7.67 -23.12
N LEU A 720 -8.85 8.56 -22.43
CA LEU A 720 -8.24 8.28 -21.13
C LEU A 720 -9.27 8.23 -19.98
N LYS A 721 -10.35 9.02 -20.02
CA LYS A 721 -11.32 9.10 -18.91
C LYS A 721 -12.61 8.32 -19.14
N ARG A 722 -13.01 8.10 -20.40
CA ARG A 722 -14.31 7.49 -20.76
C ARG A 722 -14.19 6.09 -21.35
N THR A 723 -12.99 5.54 -21.56
CA THR A 723 -12.85 4.18 -22.11
C THR A 723 -12.17 3.21 -21.16
N GLN A 724 -12.38 1.91 -21.38
CA GLN A 724 -11.68 0.82 -20.69
C GLN A 724 -10.16 0.90 -20.87
N LEU A 725 -9.70 1.28 -22.07
CA LEU A 725 -8.27 1.44 -22.36
C LEU A 725 -7.65 2.46 -21.39
N GLY A 726 -8.29 3.63 -21.29
CA GLY A 726 -7.86 4.69 -20.40
C GLY A 726 -7.85 4.30 -18.93
N LEU A 727 -8.97 3.75 -18.43
CA LEU A 727 -9.08 3.33 -17.02
C LEU A 727 -7.99 2.32 -16.65
N ARG A 728 -7.74 1.33 -17.50
CA ARG A 728 -6.74 0.28 -17.25
C ARG A 728 -5.30 0.80 -17.39
N MET A 729 -5.05 1.80 -18.24
CA MET A 729 -3.76 2.51 -18.25
C MET A 729 -3.48 3.19 -16.91
N TYR A 730 -4.44 3.94 -16.36
CA TYR A 730 -4.30 4.56 -15.04
C TYR A 730 -4.05 3.51 -13.96
N ALA A 731 -4.81 2.41 -13.96
CA ALA A 731 -4.65 1.36 -12.97
C ALA A 731 -3.23 0.76 -13.00
N VAL A 732 -2.73 0.40 -14.19
CA VAL A 732 -1.37 -0.16 -14.36
C VAL A 732 -0.29 0.83 -13.93
N GLY A 733 -0.45 2.12 -14.24
CA GLY A 733 0.55 3.13 -13.90
C GLY A 733 0.56 3.55 -12.43
N GLN A 734 -0.56 3.43 -11.73
CA GLN A 734 -0.69 3.86 -10.33
C GLN A 734 -0.47 2.70 -9.35
N ASN A 735 -0.98 1.50 -9.64
CA ASN A 735 -0.81 0.33 -8.80
C ASN A 735 -0.81 -0.95 -9.66
N LEU A 736 0.36 -1.38 -10.09
CA LEU A 736 0.52 -2.55 -10.94
C LEU A 736 0.00 -3.83 -10.27
N VAL A 737 0.24 -3.99 -8.98
CA VAL A 737 -0.20 -5.18 -8.23
C VAL A 737 -1.73 -5.26 -8.21
N ALA A 738 -2.41 -4.12 -8.00
CA ALA A 738 -3.87 -4.02 -8.13
C ALA A 738 -4.38 -4.42 -9.50
N ALA A 739 -3.75 -3.91 -10.54
CA ALA A 739 -4.12 -4.23 -11.91
C ALA A 739 -3.97 -5.73 -12.18
N GLU A 740 -2.85 -6.35 -11.77
CA GLU A 740 -2.57 -7.76 -12.00
C GLU A 740 -3.53 -8.69 -11.25
N LEU A 741 -3.86 -8.39 -10.00
CA LEU A 741 -4.84 -9.16 -9.23
C LEU A 741 -6.26 -9.09 -9.84
N ARG A 742 -6.57 -8.02 -10.58
CA ARG A 742 -7.81 -7.87 -11.36
C ARG A 742 -7.71 -8.41 -12.80
N GLY A 743 -6.64 -9.13 -13.11
CA GLY A 743 -6.41 -9.75 -14.42
C GLY A 743 -6.06 -8.77 -15.54
N ILE A 744 -5.54 -7.58 -15.20
CA ILE A 744 -5.10 -6.55 -16.14
C ILE A 744 -3.58 -6.64 -16.32
N GLY A 745 -3.15 -7.25 -17.43
CA GLY A 745 -1.72 -7.40 -17.73
C GLY A 745 -1.04 -6.10 -18.19
N ARG A 746 0.11 -5.77 -17.60
CA ARG A 746 0.91 -4.57 -17.91
C ARG A 746 1.21 -4.38 -19.39
N ALA A 747 1.64 -5.44 -20.07
CA ALA A 747 2.22 -5.35 -21.41
C ALA A 747 1.28 -4.67 -22.42
N ARG A 748 0.00 -5.03 -22.42
CA ARG A 748 -0.97 -4.49 -23.37
C ARG A 748 -1.18 -2.98 -23.21
N TYR A 749 -1.35 -2.52 -21.98
CA TYR A 749 -1.67 -1.12 -21.68
C TYR A 749 -0.44 -0.22 -21.73
N ALA A 750 0.72 -0.75 -21.32
CA ALA A 750 1.99 -0.05 -21.50
C ALA A 750 2.32 0.12 -23.00
N THR A 751 2.22 -0.92 -23.83
CA THR A 751 2.45 -0.80 -25.29
C THR A 751 1.50 0.20 -25.92
N ALA A 752 0.20 0.13 -25.60
CA ALA A 752 -0.78 1.08 -26.11
C ALA A 752 -0.43 2.53 -25.69
N SER A 753 0.12 2.75 -24.50
CA SER A 753 0.48 4.09 -24.02
C SER A 753 1.67 4.66 -24.80
N PHE A 754 2.71 3.85 -25.04
CA PHE A 754 3.87 4.26 -25.84
C PHE A 754 3.48 4.53 -27.30
N MET A 755 2.65 3.69 -27.91
CA MET A 755 2.19 3.92 -29.29
C MET A 755 1.32 5.17 -29.41
N LEU A 756 0.38 5.37 -28.48
CA LEU A 756 -0.52 6.53 -28.51
C LEU A 756 0.22 7.83 -28.16
N GLY A 757 1.14 7.80 -27.19
CA GLY A 757 2.05 8.91 -26.91
C GLY A 757 2.96 9.21 -28.10
N GLY A 758 3.56 8.18 -28.69
CA GLY A 758 4.39 8.26 -29.90
C GLY A 758 3.65 8.89 -31.08
N LEU A 759 2.40 8.48 -31.34
CA LEU A 759 1.55 9.10 -32.37
C LEU A 759 1.42 10.61 -32.17
N VAL A 760 1.12 11.05 -30.94
CA VAL A 760 0.99 12.47 -30.61
C VAL A 760 2.33 13.20 -30.81
N LEU A 761 3.45 12.59 -30.43
CA LEU A 761 4.79 13.14 -30.63
C LEU A 761 5.18 13.25 -32.11
N GLY A 762 4.81 12.27 -32.93
CA GLY A 762 4.99 12.30 -34.37
C GLY A 762 4.22 13.44 -35.04
N LEU A 763 2.95 13.62 -34.67
CA LEU A 763 2.12 14.75 -35.13
C LEU A 763 2.66 16.09 -34.64
N ALA A 764 3.17 16.17 -33.40
CA ALA A 764 3.83 17.35 -32.86
C ALA A 764 5.03 17.76 -33.73
N GLY A 765 5.80 16.79 -34.23
CA GLY A 765 6.91 17.03 -35.15
C GLY A 765 6.48 17.66 -36.48
N VAL A 766 5.36 17.21 -37.06
CA VAL A 766 4.81 17.79 -38.30
C VAL A 766 4.31 19.22 -38.07
N ILE A 767 3.65 19.47 -36.94
CA ILE A 767 3.20 20.81 -36.54
C ILE A 767 4.41 21.73 -36.36
N LEU A 768 5.48 21.25 -35.73
CA LEU A 768 6.72 22.00 -35.58
C LEU A 768 7.31 22.38 -36.94
N ALA A 769 7.35 21.46 -37.92
CA ALA A 769 7.85 21.75 -39.27
C ALA A 769 7.02 22.83 -39.99
N SER A 770 5.71 22.81 -39.79
CA SER A 770 4.78 23.80 -40.31
C SER A 770 4.97 25.17 -39.62
N TYR A 771 5.24 25.17 -38.31
CA TYR A 771 5.49 26.39 -37.54
C TYR A 771 6.84 27.04 -37.89
N SER A 772 7.93 26.28 -38.00
CA SER A 772 9.28 26.82 -38.23
C SER A 772 9.65 27.04 -39.71
N TYR A 773 8.70 26.96 -40.65
CA TYR A 773 8.96 27.05 -42.10
C TYR A 773 10.03 26.06 -42.61
N GLY A 774 10.19 24.92 -41.93
CA GLY A 774 11.33 24.03 -42.13
C GLY A 774 11.68 23.21 -40.89
N ALA A 775 12.87 22.61 -40.89
CA ALA A 775 13.39 21.81 -39.79
C ALA A 775 14.80 22.27 -39.40
N SER A 776 15.09 22.34 -38.10
CA SER A 776 16.41 22.75 -37.62
C SER A 776 17.48 21.69 -37.88
N ALA A 777 18.72 22.17 -38.10
CA ALA A 777 19.91 21.36 -38.31
C ALA A 777 20.25 20.47 -37.10
N LEU A 778 20.13 21.04 -35.90
CA LEU A 778 20.52 20.40 -34.65
C LEU A 778 19.34 19.66 -34.01
N ALA A 779 19.65 18.52 -33.38
CA ALA A 779 18.69 17.73 -32.62
C ALA A 779 18.56 18.29 -31.18
N THR A 780 17.77 19.34 -31.00
CA THR A 780 17.56 20.04 -29.70
C THR A 780 16.48 19.40 -28.82
N GLY A 781 16.20 18.09 -29.00
CA GLY A 781 15.08 17.41 -28.35
C GLY A 781 15.08 17.47 -26.81
N ILE A 782 16.21 17.78 -26.18
CA ILE A 782 16.37 17.94 -24.73
C ILE A 782 15.63 19.19 -24.21
N ASP A 783 15.60 20.28 -24.99
CA ASP A 783 15.03 21.56 -24.54
C ASP A 783 13.51 21.45 -24.28
N PHE A 784 12.82 20.70 -25.15
CA PHE A 784 11.39 20.43 -25.00
C PHE A 784 11.10 19.41 -23.90
N LEU A 785 12.02 18.49 -23.61
CA LEU A 785 11.79 17.40 -22.67
C LEU A 785 11.58 17.90 -21.24
N ILE A 786 12.46 18.80 -20.76
CA ILE A 786 12.37 19.36 -19.40
C ILE A 786 11.08 20.15 -19.24
N SER A 787 10.75 20.99 -20.22
CA SER A 787 9.51 21.78 -20.24
C SER A 787 8.26 20.90 -20.26
N ALA A 788 8.26 19.83 -21.07
CA ALA A 788 7.14 18.91 -21.21
C ALA A 788 6.93 18.08 -19.94
N LEU A 789 8.01 17.63 -19.30
CA LEU A 789 7.96 16.97 -17.98
C LEU A 789 7.43 17.93 -16.91
N ALA A 790 7.96 19.16 -16.86
CA ALA A 790 7.48 20.20 -15.95
C ALA A 790 5.98 20.47 -16.16
N ALA A 791 5.51 20.53 -17.40
CA ALA A 791 4.09 20.70 -17.71
C ALA A 791 3.25 19.50 -17.22
N ALA A 792 3.68 18.27 -17.47
CA ALA A 792 2.94 17.07 -17.05
C ALA A 792 2.81 16.98 -15.52
N PHE A 793 3.92 17.19 -14.79
CA PHE A 793 3.94 17.11 -13.33
C PHE A 793 3.30 18.33 -12.65
N LEU A 794 3.48 19.54 -13.17
CA LEU A 794 2.73 20.70 -12.67
C LEU A 794 1.23 20.51 -12.93
N GLY A 795 0.86 19.96 -14.10
CA GLY A 795 -0.51 19.67 -14.49
C GLY A 795 -1.21 18.66 -13.58
N SER A 796 -0.50 17.68 -13.03
CA SER A 796 -1.10 16.72 -12.08
C SER A 796 -1.50 17.37 -10.76
N THR A 797 -0.84 18.45 -10.35
CA THR A 797 -1.18 19.18 -9.11
C THR A 797 -2.48 19.99 -9.21
N LEU A 798 -3.05 20.13 -10.41
CA LEU A 798 -4.24 20.94 -10.65
C LEU A 798 -5.54 20.20 -10.29
N ASN A 799 -5.50 18.90 -10.02
CA ASN A 799 -6.70 18.10 -9.76
C ASN A 799 -6.71 17.43 -8.39
N LYS A 800 -7.90 16.93 -8.00
CA LYS A 800 -8.15 16.36 -6.68
C LYS A 800 -7.25 15.19 -6.33
N ALA A 801 -7.01 14.31 -7.29
CA ALA A 801 -6.32 13.04 -7.09
C ALA A 801 -4.79 13.15 -7.23
N GLY A 802 -4.26 14.32 -7.62
CA GLY A 802 -2.85 14.47 -7.95
C GLY A 802 -2.42 13.59 -9.14
N GLU A 803 -3.37 13.18 -9.98
CA GLU A 803 -3.14 12.25 -11.08
C GLU A 803 -2.67 13.01 -12.33
N LEU A 804 -1.77 12.39 -13.08
CA LEU A 804 -1.38 12.87 -14.41
C LEU A 804 -2.60 12.87 -15.31
N ASN A 805 -2.88 14.00 -15.96
CA ASN A 805 -4.05 14.14 -16.81
C ASN A 805 -3.83 15.17 -17.91
N VAL A 806 -4.39 14.93 -19.09
CA VAL A 806 -4.12 15.73 -20.29
C VAL A 806 -4.63 17.17 -20.22
N VAL A 807 -5.70 17.44 -19.45
CA VAL A 807 -6.25 18.79 -19.30
C VAL A 807 -5.34 19.64 -18.43
N GLY A 808 -4.88 19.09 -17.30
CA GLY A 808 -3.91 19.72 -16.42
C GLY A 808 -2.59 19.95 -17.14
N THR A 809 -2.10 18.97 -17.92
CA THR A 809 -0.91 19.11 -18.76
C THR A 809 -1.05 20.27 -19.75
N LEU A 810 -2.20 20.38 -20.43
CA LEU A 810 -2.46 21.48 -21.37
C LEU A 810 -2.36 22.84 -20.66
N ILE A 811 -3.05 23.01 -19.54
CA ILE A 811 -3.07 24.27 -18.77
C ILE A 811 -1.64 24.61 -18.30
N ALA A 812 -0.92 23.63 -17.76
CA ALA A 812 0.45 23.81 -17.28
C ALA A 812 1.44 24.11 -18.42
N ALA A 813 1.29 23.49 -19.59
CA ALA A 813 2.13 23.77 -20.76
C ALA A 813 1.93 25.20 -21.27
N LEU A 814 0.69 25.66 -21.38
CA LEU A 814 0.38 27.04 -21.78
C LEU A 814 0.87 28.05 -20.74
N PHE A 815 0.78 27.73 -19.45
CA PHE A 815 1.37 28.53 -18.39
C PHE A 815 2.89 28.60 -18.51
N LEU A 816 3.58 27.48 -18.70
CA LEU A 816 5.05 27.47 -18.83
C LEU A 816 5.52 28.22 -20.08
N ALA A 817 4.76 28.15 -21.18
CA ALA A 817 5.03 28.96 -22.37
C ALA A 817 4.84 30.46 -22.09
N SER A 818 3.76 30.82 -21.41
CA SER A 818 3.47 32.21 -20.99
C SER A 818 4.53 32.74 -20.02
N LEU A 819 4.94 31.92 -19.04
CA LEU A 819 6.00 32.22 -18.10
C LEU A 819 7.31 32.46 -18.84
N SER A 820 7.71 31.56 -19.73
CA SER A 820 8.97 31.67 -20.48
C SER A 820 9.00 32.95 -21.33
N ASN A 821 7.92 33.24 -22.04
CA ASN A 821 7.80 34.49 -22.82
C ASN A 821 7.83 35.74 -21.92
N GLY A 822 7.08 35.71 -20.82
CA GLY A 822 7.05 36.80 -19.84
C GLY A 822 8.42 37.11 -19.23
N LEU A 823 9.17 36.06 -18.87
CA LEU A 823 10.54 36.17 -18.35
C LEU A 823 11.49 36.80 -19.38
N ILE A 824 11.38 36.42 -20.66
CA ILE A 824 12.15 37.05 -21.74
C ILE A 824 11.80 38.54 -21.85
N LEU A 825 10.51 38.90 -21.80
CA LEU A 825 10.06 40.30 -21.91
C LEU A 825 10.53 41.20 -20.77
N ILE A 826 10.79 40.65 -19.58
CA ILE A 826 11.39 41.38 -18.45
C ILE A 826 12.93 41.36 -18.45
N GLY A 827 13.55 40.84 -19.52
CA GLY A 827 15.00 40.88 -19.74
C GLY A 827 15.77 39.65 -19.24
N ILE A 828 15.11 38.55 -18.89
CA ILE A 828 15.80 37.31 -18.51
C ILE A 828 16.31 36.60 -19.77
N SER A 829 17.58 36.22 -19.76
CA SER A 829 18.22 35.49 -20.86
C SER A 829 17.50 34.17 -21.14
N SER A 830 17.29 33.84 -22.41
CA SER A 830 16.72 32.56 -22.84
C SER A 830 17.54 31.35 -22.37
N GLN A 831 18.83 31.54 -22.11
CA GLN A 831 19.72 30.50 -21.56
C GLN A 831 19.42 30.15 -20.10
N ALA A 832 18.76 31.05 -19.35
CA ALA A 832 18.38 30.81 -17.95
C ALA A 832 17.04 30.05 -17.82
N LEU A 833 16.22 30.01 -18.88
CA LEU A 833 14.89 29.42 -18.84
C LEU A 833 14.87 27.93 -18.44
N PRO A 834 15.77 27.06 -18.95
CA PRO A 834 15.78 25.65 -18.53
C PRO A 834 16.01 25.48 -17.02
N GLY A 835 16.83 26.36 -16.40
CA GLY A 835 17.06 26.34 -14.95
C GLY A 835 15.80 26.71 -14.15
N ILE A 836 15.07 27.72 -14.61
CA ILE A 836 13.79 28.14 -13.99
C ILE A 836 12.73 27.05 -14.14
N GLN A 837 12.61 26.45 -15.33
CA GLN A 837 11.68 25.34 -15.58
C GLN A 837 12.04 24.11 -14.75
N GLY A 838 13.34 23.81 -14.58
CA GLY A 838 13.82 22.77 -13.68
C GLY A 838 13.42 23.03 -12.22
N LEU A 839 13.51 24.28 -11.75
CA LEU A 839 13.04 24.65 -10.41
C LEU A 839 11.52 24.46 -10.27
N VAL A 840 10.74 24.84 -11.29
CA VAL A 840 9.27 24.61 -11.30
C VAL A 840 8.96 23.12 -11.23
N LEU A 841 9.68 22.27 -11.98
CA LEU A 841 9.54 20.81 -11.90
C LEU A 841 9.83 20.30 -10.49
N ILE A 842 10.96 20.70 -9.89
CA ILE A 842 11.34 20.29 -8.53
C ILE A 842 10.27 20.70 -7.52
N LEU A 843 9.79 21.96 -7.58
CA LEU A 843 8.74 22.46 -6.70
C LEU A 843 7.42 21.70 -6.89
N SER A 844 7.05 21.40 -8.14
CA SER A 844 5.83 20.63 -8.45
C SER A 844 5.89 19.22 -7.88
N ILE A 845 7.02 18.53 -8.03
CA ILE A 845 7.25 17.20 -7.45
C ILE A 845 7.24 17.28 -5.92
N ALA A 846 7.92 18.26 -5.34
CA ALA A 846 7.97 18.45 -3.89
C ALA A 846 6.57 18.68 -3.30
N LEU A 847 5.75 19.53 -3.93
CA LEU A 847 4.36 19.75 -3.57
C LEU A 847 3.54 18.45 -3.65
N GLY A 848 3.71 17.67 -4.72
CA GLY A 848 3.05 16.37 -4.87
C GLY A 848 3.44 15.37 -3.77
N VAL A 849 4.73 15.32 -3.41
CA VAL A 849 5.25 14.45 -2.33
C VAL A 849 4.71 14.87 -0.96
N ILE A 850 4.68 16.16 -0.66
CA ILE A 850 4.12 16.69 0.59
C ILE A 850 2.62 16.36 0.67
N HIS A 851 1.89 16.49 -0.44
CA HIS A 851 0.47 16.16 -0.49
C HIS A 851 0.20 14.68 -0.21
N LYS A 852 0.99 13.77 -0.81
CA LYS A 852 0.87 12.32 -0.58
C LYS A 852 1.14 11.93 0.87
N ARG A 853 2.11 12.57 1.53
CA ARG A 853 2.40 12.36 2.96
C ARG A 853 1.26 12.80 3.88
N GLY A 854 0.52 13.85 3.52
CA GLY A 854 -0.65 14.32 4.28
C GLY A 854 -1.87 13.38 4.20
N ILE A 855 -1.92 12.51 3.19
CA ILE A 855 -3.00 11.54 2.96
C ILE A 855 -2.67 10.17 3.61
N GLY A 856 -1.60 10.08 4.41
CA GLY A 856 -1.18 8.82 5.04
C GLY A 856 -0.63 7.78 4.06
N GLN A 857 -0.30 8.18 2.83
CA GLN A 857 0.39 7.30 1.88
C GLN A 857 1.89 7.34 2.15
N VAL A 858 2.44 6.23 2.63
CA VAL A 858 3.88 5.98 2.58
C VAL A 858 4.26 5.88 1.10
N LEU A 859 5.07 6.83 0.63
CA LEU A 859 5.69 6.78 -0.69
C LEU A 859 6.62 5.57 -0.74
N ILE A 860 6.11 4.44 -1.23
CA ILE A 860 6.94 3.35 -1.72
C ILE A 860 7.17 3.66 -3.20
N PHE A 861 8.33 4.25 -3.48
CA PHE A 861 8.85 4.37 -4.84
C PHE A 861 9.24 3.00 -5.38
#